data_AF-A0A368FER7-F1
#
_entry.id   AF-A0A368FER7-F1
#
_cell.length_a   1.000
_cell.length_b   1.000
_cell.length_c   1.000
_cell.angle_alpha   90.00
_cell.angle_beta   90.00
_cell.angle_gamma   90.00
#
_symmetry.space_group_name_H-M   'P 1'
#
loop_
_entity.id
_entity.type
_entity.pdbx_description
1 polymer ?
#
loop_
_entity_poly.entity_id
_entity_poly.type
_entity_poly.pdbx_seq_one_letter_code
_entity_poly.pdbx_strand_id
1 'polypeptide(L)'
;MFIISFSFSLQVRFTGFTDAHKSFFYLSFSAQRLSSCEISRAAPVHADTVENYWGHENEADFLPRICALNRSLNYEIFDLEESSSTNQSTHGTTAETTTIAALQNAVTSGNVAVPIVPVARPDTSGKTNESAKISLRPFENTYNQVKAVSEPYSISSEVAVYPGQIVIVEPGTQFEFAPGIGITVQERGKLYLNGTAEHPIRLFGEATWRGLVVKPVILRESCFMTMISPWNFSSGGTLVLSHTSIEGASIGLWIDSEKVQVENARIADSVVHGVEITTNAGTEIDLGHSEILRAKGSGVGVDERKTSVAIRNVAIRDGWGSGIDFVSPTQDVQIENVLVSNGSSYAIHIVEFPAAPLKSVQIRNVTVADQSRGHAGVLVTGGWAEEISIDRSTFTRNTVPSLIIGLECHEQPSQTRLTNSTFVNNEETVVHLDVGECGSLEVSRNSFLENNNSGQEGVLMVNAEPRGGSSSLPVSIEENEFAKNGGEYSAMLSMHGSHPANGSFRGNRLHDNINSVASVVLTSPNYRLESNEFSNSLSAHELDVRSDGSWKVQATGNNWGTDDVKKAFKAPEGSILMSPVKFASLPGAPAPIIPENSDNSQCAHLNFCSRVGKCEGASISRVSNSHCYRALPPGVCL
;
A
#
# COMPACT_ATOMS: atom_id res chain seq x y z
N MET A 1 -36.13 17.69 -16.04
CA MET A 1 -36.43 16.26 -16.17
C MET A 1 -37.06 16.05 -17.54
N PHE A 2 -36.31 15.51 -18.51
CA PHE A 2 -36.82 15.05 -19.80
C PHE A 2 -36.61 13.53 -19.81
N ILE A 3 -37.67 12.77 -20.11
CA ILE A 3 -37.59 11.33 -20.32
C ILE A 3 -37.29 11.12 -21.80
N ILE A 4 -36.13 10.53 -22.11
CA ILE A 4 -35.81 10.06 -23.46
C ILE A 4 -36.08 8.56 -23.47
N SER A 5 -37.08 8.14 -24.25
CA SER A 5 -37.38 6.74 -24.53
C SER A 5 -36.73 6.36 -25.85
N PHE A 6 -35.96 5.27 -25.88
CA PHE A 6 -35.43 4.71 -27.12
C PHE A 6 -36.32 3.57 -27.61
N SER A 7 -36.75 3.62 -28.87
CA SER A 7 -37.35 2.50 -29.58
C SER A 7 -36.38 2.02 -30.64
N PHE A 8 -36.11 0.71 -30.66
CA PHE A 8 -35.39 0.06 -31.74
C PHE A 8 -36.39 -0.60 -32.70
N SER A 9 -36.22 -0.38 -33.99
CA SER A 9 -36.95 -1.09 -35.05
C SER A 9 -35.99 -2.09 -35.70
N LEU A 10 -36.27 -3.39 -35.55
CA LEU A 10 -35.53 -4.46 -36.20
C LEU A 10 -36.18 -4.75 -37.57
N GLN A 11 -35.43 -4.60 -38.66
CA GLN A 11 -35.92 -4.94 -39.99
C GLN A 11 -35.25 -6.23 -40.48
N VAL A 12 -36.01 -7.32 -40.58
CA VAL A 12 -35.55 -8.61 -41.09
C VAL A 12 -35.92 -8.71 -42.57
N ARG A 13 -34.94 -8.91 -43.46
CA ARG A 13 -35.19 -9.23 -44.88
C ARG A 13 -34.86 -10.69 -45.15
N PHE A 14 -35.82 -11.40 -45.77
CA PHE A 14 -35.61 -12.73 -46.33
C PHE A 14 -35.39 -12.60 -47.83
N THR A 15 -34.26 -13.10 -48.33
CA THR A 15 -34.03 -13.29 -49.77
C THR A 15 -33.97 -14.78 -50.06
N GLY A 16 -34.98 -15.30 -50.73
CA GLY A 16 -35.00 -16.68 -51.24
C GLY A 16 -34.59 -16.71 -52.71
N PHE A 17 -33.66 -17.61 -53.05
CA PHE A 17 -33.46 -18.07 -54.42
C PHE A 17 -34.01 -19.50 -54.51
N THR A 18 -34.91 -19.74 -55.46
CA THR A 18 -35.37 -21.09 -55.81
C THR A 18 -34.52 -21.62 -56.94
N ASP A 19 -33.76 -22.69 -56.67
CA ASP A 19 -33.30 -23.59 -57.72
C ASP A 19 -33.63 -25.03 -57.31
N ALA A 20 -34.03 -25.84 -58.30
CA ALA A 20 -34.60 -27.15 -58.06
C ALA A 20 -33.53 -28.10 -57.47
N HIS A 21 -33.79 -28.60 -56.27
CA HIS A 21 -32.95 -29.50 -55.46
C HIS A 21 -31.89 -28.85 -54.53
N LYS A 22 -32.34 -28.07 -53.55
CA LYS A 22 -31.91 -27.99 -52.12
C LYS A 22 -32.04 -26.55 -51.59
N SER A 23 -32.78 -26.35 -50.49
CA SER A 23 -32.91 -25.03 -49.85
C SER A 23 -31.85 -24.82 -48.77
N PHE A 24 -31.12 -23.71 -48.85
CA PHE A 24 -30.28 -23.17 -47.77
C PHE A 24 -30.78 -21.77 -47.40
N PHE A 25 -30.94 -21.49 -46.10
CA PHE A 25 -31.26 -20.16 -45.58
C PHE A 25 -29.99 -19.51 -45.01
N TYR A 26 -29.67 -18.29 -45.45
CA TYR A 26 -28.65 -17.46 -44.83
C TYR A 26 -29.32 -16.30 -44.10
N LEU A 27 -28.96 -16.12 -42.82
CA LEU A 27 -29.27 -14.93 -42.03
C LEU A 27 -28.09 -13.97 -42.11
N SER A 28 -28.33 -12.76 -42.62
CA SER A 28 -27.36 -11.66 -42.62
C SER A 28 -27.88 -10.52 -41.76
N PHE A 29 -27.06 -10.07 -40.81
CA PHE A 29 -27.32 -8.90 -39.98
C PHE A 29 -26.46 -7.75 -40.50
N SER A 30 -27.09 -6.64 -40.91
CA SER A 30 -26.42 -5.41 -41.29
C SER A 30 -26.85 -4.32 -40.30
N ALA A 31 -25.89 -3.80 -39.54
CA ALA A 31 -26.07 -2.61 -38.72
C ALA A 31 -25.40 -1.43 -39.43
N GLN A 32 -26.20 -0.53 -40.01
CA GLN A 32 -25.70 0.76 -40.52
C GLN A 32 -25.56 1.73 -39.33
N ARG A 33 -24.33 2.15 -39.01
CA ARG A 33 -24.07 3.32 -38.16
C ARG A 33 -24.14 4.58 -39.02
N LEU A 34 -25.08 5.45 -38.69
CA LEU A 34 -25.02 6.87 -39.05
C LEU A 34 -25.13 7.71 -37.78
N SER A 35 -24.32 8.76 -37.79
CA SER A 35 -24.35 9.99 -36.99
C SER A 35 -23.44 10.11 -35.76
N SER A 36 -22.78 11.26 -35.78
CA SER A 36 -21.83 11.91 -34.89
C SER A 36 -22.39 12.22 -33.51
N CYS A 37 -21.53 12.13 -32.49
CA CYS A 37 -21.69 12.87 -31.24
C CYS A 37 -20.40 13.63 -30.94
N GLU A 38 -20.52 14.94 -30.97
CA GLU A 38 -19.57 15.94 -30.50
C GLU A 38 -19.64 15.95 -28.96
N ILE A 39 -18.53 15.64 -28.29
CA ILE A 39 -18.42 15.77 -26.83
C ILE A 39 -17.73 17.10 -26.55
N SER A 40 -18.51 18.13 -26.25
CA SER A 40 -18.02 19.32 -25.59
C SER A 40 -17.70 18.99 -24.13
N ARG A 41 -16.41 18.88 -23.78
CA ARG A 41 -15.96 18.76 -22.39
C ARG A 41 -16.11 20.11 -21.67
N ALA A 42 -16.60 20.06 -20.44
CA ALA A 42 -16.54 21.19 -19.51
C ALA A 42 -15.07 21.54 -19.22
N ALA A 43 -14.74 22.82 -19.29
CA ALA A 43 -13.43 23.34 -18.94
C ALA A 43 -13.15 23.11 -17.45
N PRO A 44 -11.93 22.68 -17.06
CA PRO A 44 -11.54 22.66 -15.66
C PRO A 44 -11.33 24.09 -15.16
N VAL A 45 -12.09 24.45 -14.13
CA VAL A 45 -11.81 25.61 -13.29
C VAL A 45 -10.72 25.19 -12.31
N HIS A 46 -9.46 25.42 -12.68
CA HIS A 46 -8.35 25.87 -11.81
C HIS A 46 -7.04 25.80 -12.62
N ALA A 47 -6.41 26.97 -12.76
CA ALA A 47 -5.07 27.13 -13.29
C ALA A 47 -4.07 26.86 -12.17
N ASP A 48 -3.30 25.78 -12.32
CA ASP A 48 -1.90 25.66 -11.90
C ASP A 48 -1.46 24.21 -12.20
N THR A 49 -1.29 23.92 -13.48
CA THR A 49 -0.59 22.72 -13.97
C THR A 49 0.53 23.17 -14.88
N VAL A 50 1.76 22.86 -14.45
CA VAL A 50 2.94 22.85 -15.31
C VAL A 50 2.62 21.97 -16.52
N GLU A 51 2.84 22.52 -17.72
CA GLU A 51 2.55 21.88 -19.00
C GLU A 51 3.21 20.50 -19.10
N ASN A 52 2.41 19.44 -19.00
CA ASN A 52 2.82 18.09 -19.39
C ASN A 52 2.79 17.99 -20.91
N TYR A 53 3.99 18.04 -21.49
CA TYR A 53 4.25 17.89 -22.92
C TYR A 53 4.08 16.43 -23.34
N TRP A 54 2.86 16.03 -23.72
CA TRP A 54 2.60 14.76 -24.41
C TRP A 54 2.39 15.05 -25.90
N GLY A 55 3.44 14.81 -26.69
CA GLY A 55 3.41 14.93 -28.13
C GLY A 55 2.62 13.78 -28.77
N HIS A 56 1.67 14.15 -29.61
CA HIS A 56 1.08 13.30 -30.65
C HIS A 56 2.18 12.79 -31.61
N GLU A 57 2.25 11.48 -31.84
CA GLU A 57 2.90 10.95 -33.05
C GLU A 57 1.85 10.32 -33.96
N ASN A 58 1.90 10.71 -35.24
CA ASN A 58 1.00 10.27 -36.29
C ASN A 58 1.39 8.88 -36.81
N GLU A 59 0.37 8.04 -36.96
CA GLU A 59 0.42 6.59 -37.18
C GLU A 59 0.66 6.16 -38.65
N ALA A 60 1.26 7.00 -39.49
CA ALA A 60 1.27 6.81 -40.94
C ALA A 60 2.65 6.92 -41.56
N ASP A 61 3.61 6.08 -41.14
CA ASP A 61 4.81 5.75 -41.93
C ASP A 61 5.54 4.52 -41.36
N PHE A 62 4.97 3.30 -41.45
CA PHE A 62 5.76 2.08 -41.24
C PHE A 62 5.20 0.86 -41.98
N LEU A 63 5.76 0.59 -43.17
CA LEU A 63 6.11 -0.72 -43.77
C LEU A 63 6.40 -0.51 -45.28
N PRO A 64 7.39 -1.17 -45.92
CA PRO A 64 7.88 -2.51 -45.58
C PRO A 64 9.41 -2.71 -45.68
N ARG A 65 10.01 -3.43 -44.69
CA ARG A 65 11.13 -4.36 -44.91
C ARG A 65 11.04 -5.52 -43.92
N ILE A 66 10.16 -6.48 -44.21
CA ILE A 66 10.29 -7.85 -43.72
C ILE A 66 10.63 -8.70 -44.93
N CYS A 67 11.88 -9.15 -45.01
CA CYS A 67 12.29 -10.44 -45.54
C CYS A 67 13.81 -10.58 -45.35
N ALA A 68 14.19 -11.75 -44.82
CA ALA A 68 15.55 -12.27 -44.59
C ALA A 68 16.21 -11.95 -43.24
N LEU A 69 16.01 -12.87 -42.27
CA LEU A 69 17.06 -13.25 -41.33
C LEU A 69 17.05 -14.77 -41.17
N ASN A 70 17.92 -15.40 -41.96
CA ASN A 70 18.50 -16.71 -41.68
C ASN A 70 20.01 -16.48 -41.70
N ARG A 71 20.66 -16.40 -40.52
CA ARG A 71 22.10 -16.68 -40.29
C ARG A 71 22.54 -16.45 -38.83
N SER A 72 23.38 -17.37 -38.40
CA SER A 72 24.42 -17.36 -37.32
C SER A 72 24.17 -16.55 -36.05
N LEU A 73 24.24 -17.25 -34.91
CA LEU A 73 24.47 -16.70 -33.57
C LEU A 73 25.79 -15.90 -33.58
N ASN A 74 25.70 -14.60 -33.83
CA ASN A 74 26.79 -13.66 -33.58
C ASN A 74 26.62 -13.17 -32.15
N TYR A 75 27.62 -13.42 -31.31
CA TYR A 75 27.76 -12.78 -30.01
C TYR A 75 28.56 -11.51 -30.23
N GLU A 76 28.00 -10.35 -29.87
CA GLU A 76 28.78 -9.13 -29.76
C GLU A 76 28.98 -8.85 -28.27
N ILE A 77 30.25 -8.82 -27.88
CA ILE A 77 30.69 -8.46 -26.56
C ILE A 77 31.17 -7.02 -26.65
N PHE A 78 30.57 -6.13 -25.86
CA PHE A 78 31.02 -4.74 -25.78
C PHE A 78 32.28 -4.66 -24.91
N ASP A 79 33.42 -5.00 -25.50
CA ASP A 79 34.75 -4.77 -24.92
C ASP A 79 35.26 -3.38 -25.33
N LEU A 80 35.76 -2.62 -24.36
CA LEU A 80 36.54 -1.41 -24.64
C LEU A 80 37.87 -1.86 -25.27
N GLU A 81 38.04 -1.63 -26.58
CA GLU A 81 39.37 -1.72 -27.18
C GLU A 81 40.27 -0.63 -26.56
N GLU A 82 41.18 -1.03 -25.67
CA GLU A 82 42.26 -0.19 -25.16
C GLU A 82 43.14 0.28 -26.33
N SER A 83 42.93 1.51 -26.78
CA SER A 83 43.88 2.22 -27.64
C SER A 83 45.07 2.69 -26.79
N SER A 84 45.92 1.75 -26.37
CA SER A 84 47.19 2.07 -25.72
C SER A 84 48.21 2.56 -26.76
N SER A 85 48.38 3.88 -26.83
CA SER A 85 49.52 4.49 -27.50
C SER A 85 50.76 4.35 -26.60
N THR A 86 51.71 3.56 -27.10
CA THR A 86 53.05 3.38 -26.55
C THR A 86 53.83 4.69 -26.60
N ASN A 87 54.18 5.23 -25.43
CA ASN A 87 55.35 6.10 -25.30
C ASN A 87 56.22 5.60 -24.15
N GLN A 88 57.30 4.92 -24.54
CA GLN A 88 58.44 4.61 -23.70
C GLN A 88 59.11 5.91 -23.23
N SER A 89 59.34 6.03 -21.93
CA SER A 89 60.45 6.83 -21.40
C SER A 89 60.97 6.20 -20.11
N THR A 90 62.23 5.81 -20.19
CA THR A 90 63.09 5.20 -19.17
C THR A 90 63.57 6.20 -18.11
N HIS A 91 64.06 5.62 -17.00
CA HIS A 91 64.73 6.18 -15.79
C HIS A 91 63.83 6.26 -14.56
N GLY A 92 64.16 5.73 -13.38
CA GLY A 92 65.39 5.10 -12.87
C GLY A 92 65.40 5.26 -11.34
N THR A 93 65.33 4.14 -10.62
CA THR A 93 65.79 3.85 -9.24
C THR A 93 66.04 5.01 -8.24
N THR A 94 65.40 4.96 -7.07
CA THR A 94 66.03 4.56 -5.78
C THR A 94 65.02 4.56 -4.63
N ALA A 95 65.19 3.60 -3.72
CA ALA A 95 64.51 3.48 -2.44
C ALA A 95 65.34 4.13 -1.33
N GLU A 96 64.72 4.66 -0.27
CA GLU A 96 65.09 4.43 1.15
C GLU A 96 64.19 5.21 2.14
N THR A 97 63.44 4.43 2.91
CA THR A 97 63.27 4.34 4.39
C THR A 97 63.43 5.56 5.34
N THR A 98 62.43 5.69 6.24
CA THR A 98 62.40 6.16 7.68
C THR A 98 63.02 7.52 8.07
N THR A 99 62.45 8.38 8.94
CA THR A 99 62.15 8.16 10.37
C THR A 99 61.47 9.41 11.01
N ILE A 100 60.47 9.15 11.87
CA ILE A 100 60.10 9.73 13.20
C ILE A 100 60.39 11.21 13.59
N ALA A 101 59.29 11.89 13.99
CA ALA A 101 59.03 12.83 15.11
C ALA A 101 60.10 13.80 15.67
N ALA A 102 59.70 15.06 15.91
CA ALA A 102 59.30 15.57 17.25
C ALA A 102 59.19 17.10 17.30
N LEU A 103 58.16 17.56 18.03
CA LEU A 103 58.02 18.80 18.81
C LEU A 103 58.71 20.11 18.37
N GLN A 104 57.91 21.18 18.27
CA GLN A 104 58.06 22.32 19.17
C GLN A 104 56.78 23.18 19.25
N ASN A 105 56.30 23.33 20.49
CA ASN A 105 55.29 24.30 20.91
C ASN A 105 55.87 25.72 20.89
N ALA A 106 55.06 26.71 20.50
CA ALA A 106 55.12 28.04 21.09
C ALA A 106 53.77 28.76 20.97
N VAL A 107 53.14 28.90 22.13
CA VAL A 107 52.01 29.77 22.43
C VAL A 107 52.47 31.23 22.35
N THR A 108 51.71 32.11 21.70
CA THR A 108 51.51 33.49 22.20
C THR A 108 50.29 34.14 21.56
N SER A 109 49.60 34.89 22.41
CA SER A 109 48.27 35.47 22.27
C SER A 109 48.25 36.83 21.58
N GLY A 110 47.16 37.09 20.86
CA GLY A 110 46.38 38.34 20.94
C GLY A 110 46.88 39.57 20.18
N ASN A 111 46.18 39.96 19.10
CA ASN A 111 45.22 41.08 19.15
C ASN A 111 44.59 41.44 17.80
N VAL A 112 43.33 41.84 17.93
CA VAL A 112 42.35 42.50 17.05
C VAL A 112 42.91 43.56 16.07
N ALA A 113 42.48 43.55 14.79
CA ALA A 113 41.87 44.68 14.05
C ALA A 113 41.77 44.51 12.50
N VAL A 114 40.51 44.36 12.01
CA VAL A 114 39.84 44.88 10.77
C VAL A 114 40.50 44.77 9.36
N PRO A 115 39.76 44.97 8.22
CA PRO A 115 39.69 44.00 7.14
C PRO A 115 40.50 44.40 5.90
N ILE A 116 41.25 43.47 5.31
CA ILE A 116 41.90 43.69 4.01
C ILE A 116 41.11 42.92 2.95
N VAL A 117 40.56 43.68 2.02
CA VAL A 117 39.95 43.27 0.75
C VAL A 117 40.89 42.31 0.01
N PRO A 118 40.45 41.09 -0.37
CA PRO A 118 41.24 40.25 -1.26
C PRO A 118 41.12 40.79 -2.69
N VAL A 119 42.26 41.21 -3.21
CA VAL A 119 42.55 41.46 -4.61
C VAL A 119 42.16 40.23 -5.44
N ALA A 120 41.46 40.47 -6.55
CA ALA A 120 41.08 39.48 -7.54
C ALA A 120 42.27 38.61 -7.95
N ARG A 121 42.17 37.31 -7.69
CA ARG A 121 43.07 36.28 -8.20
C ARG A 121 42.61 35.96 -9.64
N PRO A 122 43.52 35.93 -10.63
CA PRO A 122 43.14 35.62 -12.00
C PRO A 122 42.60 34.19 -12.09
N ASP A 123 41.43 34.06 -12.71
CA ASP A 123 40.82 32.79 -13.08
C ASP A 123 41.77 31.99 -13.98
N THR A 124 42.58 31.13 -13.38
CA THR A 124 43.11 29.96 -14.08
C THR A 124 41.93 29.04 -14.33
N SER A 125 41.30 29.20 -15.49
CA SER A 125 40.36 28.25 -16.08
C SER A 125 41.07 26.90 -16.26
N GLY A 126 41.13 26.12 -15.18
CA GLY A 126 41.46 24.72 -15.25
C GLY A 126 40.37 24.07 -16.08
N LYS A 127 40.70 23.74 -17.34
CA LYS A 127 39.96 22.74 -18.10
C LYS A 127 40.04 21.45 -17.29
N THR A 128 39.09 21.24 -16.40
CA THR A 128 38.82 19.93 -15.84
C THR A 128 38.58 19.03 -17.05
N ASN A 129 39.51 18.10 -17.28
CA ASN A 129 39.34 17.03 -18.24
C ASN A 129 38.11 16.24 -17.78
N GLU A 130 36.95 16.62 -18.32
CA GLU A 130 35.71 15.88 -18.22
C GLU A 130 35.99 14.54 -18.87
N SER A 131 36.21 13.51 -18.03
CA SER A 131 36.42 12.14 -18.49
C SER A 131 35.29 11.80 -19.45
N ALA A 132 35.63 11.34 -20.65
CA ALA A 132 34.65 11.12 -21.70
C ALA A 132 33.70 10.00 -21.27
N LYS A 133 32.52 10.36 -20.73
CA LYS A 133 31.52 9.39 -20.28
C LYS A 133 31.21 8.41 -21.41
N ILE A 134 31.20 7.12 -21.09
CA ILE A 134 30.99 6.06 -22.08
C ILE A 134 29.51 6.01 -22.44
N SER A 135 29.16 6.33 -23.68
CA SER A 135 27.77 6.21 -24.16
C SER A 135 27.42 4.74 -24.42
N LEU A 136 26.28 4.28 -23.90
CA LEU A 136 25.73 2.97 -24.27
C LEU A 136 25.27 3.02 -25.74
N ARG A 137 25.67 2.04 -26.53
CA ARG A 137 25.21 1.89 -27.93
C ARG A 137 23.84 1.22 -27.96
N PRO A 138 22.99 1.51 -28.97
CA PRO A 138 21.77 0.75 -29.19
C PRO A 138 22.05 -0.76 -29.32
N PHE A 139 21.12 -1.58 -28.85
CA PHE A 139 21.20 -3.03 -29.02
C PHE A 139 20.84 -3.39 -30.47
N GLU A 140 21.81 -3.91 -31.22
CA GLU A 140 21.62 -4.27 -32.64
C GLU A 140 21.45 -5.79 -32.85
N ASN A 141 21.90 -6.61 -31.90
CA ASN A 141 21.90 -8.07 -32.03
C ASN A 141 20.73 -8.73 -31.30
N THR A 142 20.53 -10.01 -31.60
CA THR A 142 19.62 -10.88 -30.82
C THR A 142 20.14 -11.07 -29.39
N TYR A 143 21.45 -11.17 -29.21
CA TYR A 143 22.10 -11.34 -27.91
C TYR A 143 23.06 -10.18 -27.68
N ASN A 144 22.86 -9.44 -26.60
CA ASN A 144 23.64 -8.26 -26.24
C ASN A 144 24.12 -8.41 -24.79
N GLN A 145 25.40 -8.17 -24.56
CA GLN A 145 26.00 -8.26 -23.23
C GLN A 145 26.63 -6.93 -22.85
N VAL A 146 26.11 -6.29 -21.80
CA VAL A 146 26.68 -5.04 -21.26
C VAL A 146 27.66 -5.40 -20.15
N LYS A 147 28.94 -5.11 -20.39
CA LYS A 147 30.03 -5.38 -19.45
C LYS A 147 30.13 -4.30 -18.39
N ALA A 148 30.61 -4.67 -17.20
CA ALA A 148 30.95 -3.68 -16.20
C ALA A 148 32.22 -2.92 -16.63
N VAL A 149 32.19 -1.59 -16.49
CA VAL A 149 33.34 -0.71 -16.74
C VAL A 149 33.52 0.24 -15.55
N SER A 150 34.67 0.91 -15.47
CA SER A 150 35.04 1.71 -14.28
C SER A 150 34.19 2.98 -14.11
N GLU A 151 33.64 3.50 -15.21
CA GLU A 151 32.78 4.69 -15.21
C GLU A 151 31.33 4.31 -15.58
N PRO A 152 30.31 5.03 -15.08
CA PRO A 152 28.94 4.77 -15.48
C PRO A 152 28.70 4.94 -16.99
N TYR A 153 27.82 4.11 -17.56
CA TYR A 153 27.30 4.34 -18.90
C TYR A 153 26.38 5.56 -18.90
N SER A 154 26.68 6.54 -19.75
CA SER A 154 25.83 7.71 -19.95
C SER A 154 24.70 7.37 -20.93
N ILE A 155 23.45 7.53 -20.48
CA ILE A 155 22.24 7.20 -21.23
C ILE A 155 21.45 8.47 -21.51
N SER A 156 21.66 9.04 -22.70
CA SER A 156 21.01 10.28 -23.15
C SER A 156 19.75 10.07 -24.00
N SER A 157 19.39 8.82 -24.29
CA SER A 157 18.24 8.45 -25.12
C SER A 157 17.58 7.18 -24.60
N GLU A 158 16.32 6.99 -24.92
CA GLU A 158 15.52 5.83 -24.51
C GLU A 158 16.19 4.50 -24.88
N VAL A 159 16.22 3.56 -23.92
CA VAL A 159 16.80 2.22 -24.11
C VAL A 159 15.67 1.23 -24.30
N ALA A 160 15.45 0.79 -25.53
CA ALA A 160 14.46 -0.22 -25.85
C ALA A 160 15.09 -1.61 -26.00
N VAL A 161 14.53 -2.61 -25.32
CA VAL A 161 14.79 -4.03 -25.59
C VAL A 161 13.68 -4.55 -26.49
N TYR A 162 13.96 -4.66 -27.78
CA TYR A 162 12.99 -4.98 -28.82
C TYR A 162 12.61 -6.48 -28.83
N PRO A 163 11.51 -6.84 -29.52
CA PRO A 163 11.10 -8.23 -29.67
C PRO A 163 12.23 -9.14 -30.20
N GLY A 164 12.50 -10.22 -29.47
CA GLY A 164 13.53 -11.20 -29.82
C GLY A 164 14.93 -10.85 -29.33
N GLN A 165 15.15 -9.63 -28.79
CA GLN A 165 16.41 -9.27 -28.18
C GLN A 165 16.52 -9.82 -26.75
N ILE A 166 17.73 -10.25 -26.42
CA ILE A 166 18.16 -10.70 -25.10
C ILE A 166 19.30 -9.78 -24.70
N VAL A 167 19.12 -9.06 -23.60
CA VAL A 167 20.13 -8.16 -23.03
C VAL A 167 20.50 -8.71 -21.66
N ILE A 168 21.79 -8.96 -21.46
CA ILE A 168 22.36 -9.39 -20.18
C ILE A 168 23.31 -8.32 -19.71
N VAL A 169 23.06 -7.78 -18.53
CA VAL A 169 23.89 -6.79 -17.87
C VAL A 169 24.72 -7.49 -16.80
N GLU A 170 26.03 -7.31 -16.85
CA GLU A 170 26.96 -7.92 -15.91
C GLU A 170 26.92 -7.27 -14.52
N PRO A 171 27.26 -8.02 -13.45
CA PRO A 171 27.40 -7.48 -12.10
C PRO A 171 28.32 -6.25 -12.04
N GLY A 172 27.98 -5.27 -11.21
CA GLY A 172 28.76 -4.04 -11.04
C GLY A 172 28.56 -2.97 -12.12
N THR A 173 27.74 -3.24 -13.14
CA THR A 173 27.41 -2.26 -14.18
C THR A 173 26.62 -1.08 -13.60
N GLN A 174 26.96 0.13 -14.05
CA GLN A 174 26.32 1.37 -13.61
C GLN A 174 25.76 2.13 -14.82
N PHE A 175 24.53 2.64 -14.70
CA PHE A 175 23.87 3.45 -15.72
C PHE A 175 23.43 4.79 -15.14
N GLU A 176 23.83 5.86 -15.83
CA GLU A 176 23.47 7.24 -15.52
C GLU A 176 22.52 7.78 -16.59
N PHE A 177 21.26 7.97 -16.23
CA PHE A 177 20.19 8.40 -17.13
C PHE A 177 20.04 9.93 -17.15
N ALA A 178 19.86 10.47 -18.36
CA ALA A 178 19.38 11.83 -18.54
C ALA A 178 17.92 11.97 -18.07
N PRO A 179 17.47 13.20 -17.74
CA PRO A 179 16.11 13.44 -17.25
C PRO A 179 15.04 12.91 -18.21
N GLY A 180 14.01 12.26 -17.67
CA GLY A 180 12.89 11.68 -18.46
C GLY A 180 13.22 10.43 -19.30
N ILE A 181 14.48 9.99 -19.35
CA ILE A 181 14.89 8.79 -20.09
C ILE A 181 14.70 7.54 -19.23
N GLY A 182 14.41 6.39 -19.83
CA GLY A 182 14.32 5.12 -19.11
C GLY A 182 14.72 3.90 -19.94
N ILE A 183 14.37 2.73 -19.41
CA ILE A 183 14.48 1.46 -20.13
C ILE A 183 13.07 0.93 -20.37
N THR A 184 12.80 0.48 -21.59
CA THR A 184 11.56 -0.17 -21.98
C THR A 184 11.83 -1.58 -22.51
N VAL A 185 11.34 -2.60 -21.82
CA VAL A 185 11.35 -3.98 -22.29
C VAL A 185 10.06 -4.24 -23.04
N GLN A 186 10.13 -4.32 -24.37
CA GLN A 186 8.98 -4.54 -25.23
C GLN A 186 8.52 -6.01 -25.22
N GLU A 187 7.39 -6.29 -25.86
CA GLU A 187 6.89 -7.65 -26.08
C GLU A 187 8.01 -8.56 -26.64
N ARG A 188 8.20 -9.76 -26.08
CA ARG A 188 9.26 -10.73 -26.44
C ARG A 188 10.71 -10.26 -26.23
N GLY A 189 10.94 -9.03 -25.79
CA GLY A 189 12.25 -8.58 -25.31
C GLY A 189 12.56 -9.22 -23.96
N LYS A 190 13.84 -9.48 -23.69
CA LYS A 190 14.30 -10.04 -22.41
C LYS A 190 15.46 -9.24 -21.86
N LEU A 191 15.32 -8.75 -20.63
CA LEU A 191 16.36 -8.04 -19.90
C LEU A 191 16.72 -8.82 -18.63
N TYR A 192 18.01 -9.11 -18.48
CA TYR A 192 18.59 -9.77 -17.32
C TYR A 192 19.57 -8.80 -16.65
N LEU A 193 19.21 -8.28 -15.48
CA LEU A 193 20.06 -7.48 -14.62
C LEU A 193 20.65 -8.40 -13.55
N ASN A 194 21.82 -8.99 -13.85
CA ASN A 194 22.44 -10.03 -13.03
C ASN A 194 23.41 -9.44 -12.00
N GLY A 195 22.93 -8.54 -11.14
CA GLY A 195 23.73 -8.03 -10.02
C GLY A 195 24.09 -9.12 -9.02
N THR A 196 25.10 -8.86 -8.19
CA THR A 196 25.41 -9.68 -7.00
C THR A 196 25.49 -8.79 -5.77
N ALA A 197 25.45 -9.39 -4.57
CA ALA A 197 25.60 -8.62 -3.33
C ALA A 197 26.92 -7.84 -3.24
N GLU A 198 28.01 -8.40 -3.78
CA GLU A 198 29.33 -7.74 -3.82
C GLU A 198 29.41 -6.69 -4.93
N HIS A 199 28.74 -6.94 -6.06
CA HIS A 199 28.77 -6.11 -7.25
C HIS A 199 27.34 -5.85 -7.75
N PRO A 200 26.58 -4.98 -7.06
CA PRO A 200 25.21 -4.67 -7.45
C PRO A 200 25.20 -3.87 -8.76
N ILE A 201 24.12 -4.00 -9.53
CA ILE A 201 23.86 -3.11 -10.67
C ILE A 201 23.24 -1.82 -10.14
N ARG A 202 23.64 -0.65 -10.67
CA ARG A 202 23.12 0.65 -10.22
C ARG A 202 22.50 1.43 -11.38
N LEU A 203 21.23 1.79 -11.24
CA LEU A 203 20.46 2.63 -12.18
C LEU A 203 20.14 3.95 -11.48
N PHE A 204 20.64 5.07 -11.99
CA PHE A 204 20.43 6.38 -11.37
C PHE A 204 20.43 7.51 -12.43
N GLY A 205 20.02 8.72 -12.04
CA GLY A 205 20.11 9.91 -12.89
C GLY A 205 20.42 11.15 -12.08
N GLU A 206 21.04 12.16 -12.70
CA GLU A 206 21.30 13.46 -12.07
C GLU A 206 20.01 14.22 -11.71
N ALA A 207 18.94 13.97 -12.47
CA ALA A 207 17.59 14.40 -12.16
C ALA A 207 16.61 13.22 -12.32
N THR A 208 15.32 13.49 -12.11
CA THR A 208 14.28 12.46 -12.24
C THR A 208 14.28 11.88 -13.66
N TRP A 209 14.59 10.60 -13.73
CA TRP A 209 14.53 9.78 -14.94
C TRP A 209 13.29 8.90 -14.89
N ARG A 210 12.91 8.25 -15.99
CA ARG A 210 11.59 7.62 -16.09
C ARG A 210 11.45 6.36 -15.26
N GLY A 211 12.48 5.53 -15.22
CA GLY A 211 12.45 4.20 -14.59
C GLY A 211 12.57 3.05 -15.58
N LEU A 212 12.27 1.84 -15.08
CA LEU A 212 12.25 0.61 -15.85
C LEU A 212 10.81 0.17 -16.13
N VAL A 213 10.46 0.02 -17.41
CA VAL A 213 9.10 -0.34 -17.86
C VAL A 213 9.12 -1.69 -18.57
N VAL A 214 8.28 -2.62 -18.11
CA VAL A 214 8.12 -3.94 -18.75
C VAL A 214 6.75 -4.04 -19.38
N LYS A 215 6.68 -3.99 -20.71
CA LYS A 215 5.42 -3.90 -21.45
C LYS A 215 4.69 -5.24 -21.61
N PRO A 216 3.35 -5.21 -21.76
CA PRO A 216 2.52 -6.39 -21.87
C PRO A 216 2.67 -7.02 -23.25
N VAL A 217 1.97 -8.14 -23.44
CA VAL A 217 1.65 -8.61 -24.78
C VAL A 217 0.73 -7.59 -25.42
N ILE A 218 1.12 -7.02 -26.56
CA ILE A 218 0.16 -6.31 -27.39
C ILE A 218 -0.60 -7.39 -28.14
N LEU A 219 -1.73 -7.82 -27.58
CA LEU A 219 -2.73 -8.51 -28.37
C LEU A 219 -3.21 -7.48 -29.39
N ARG A 220 -2.55 -7.41 -30.55
CA ARG A 220 -3.10 -6.71 -31.70
C ARG A 220 -4.50 -7.27 -31.85
N GLU A 221 -5.50 -6.40 -31.80
CA GLU A 221 -6.92 -6.71 -32.04
C GLU A 221 -7.14 -7.20 -33.48
N SER A 222 -6.42 -8.24 -33.88
CA SER A 222 -6.67 -8.93 -35.12
C SER A 222 -7.91 -9.76 -34.87
N CYS A 223 -9.03 -9.26 -35.37
CA CYS A 223 -10.35 -9.92 -35.53
C CYS A 223 -10.31 -11.34 -36.16
N PHE A 224 -9.14 -11.94 -36.35
CA PHE A 224 -8.93 -13.30 -36.82
C PHE A 224 -8.48 -14.21 -35.67
N MET A 225 -9.29 -14.30 -34.61
CA MET A 225 -9.15 -15.39 -33.64
C MET A 225 -9.73 -16.67 -34.27
N THR A 226 -8.97 -17.22 -35.22
CA THR A 226 -9.26 -18.55 -35.77
C THR A 226 -8.86 -19.54 -34.70
N MET A 227 -9.86 -20.27 -34.19
CA MET A 227 -9.65 -21.48 -33.39
C MET A 227 -8.58 -22.33 -34.07
N ILE A 228 -7.60 -22.82 -33.30
CA ILE A 228 -6.57 -23.85 -33.56
C ILE A 228 -5.18 -23.33 -33.13
N SER A 229 -4.96 -23.17 -31.82
CA SER A 229 -3.88 -23.89 -31.13
C SER A 229 -3.97 -23.65 -29.60
N PRO A 230 -3.80 -24.67 -28.74
CA PRO A 230 -3.87 -24.53 -27.28
C PRO A 230 -2.58 -24.02 -26.62
N TRP A 231 -1.62 -23.51 -27.39
CA TRP A 231 -0.30 -23.17 -26.89
C TRP A 231 -0.20 -21.66 -26.60
N ASN A 232 -0.39 -21.34 -25.32
CA ASN A 232 -0.12 -20.07 -24.64
C ASN A 232 1.23 -19.45 -25.04
N PHE A 233 1.22 -18.59 -26.05
CA PHE A 233 2.31 -17.64 -26.30
C PHE A 233 1.89 -16.24 -25.83
N SER A 234 1.54 -16.10 -24.54
CA SER A 234 1.64 -14.78 -23.88
C SER A 234 3.12 -14.47 -23.74
N SER A 235 3.65 -13.59 -24.58
CA SER A 235 5.06 -13.21 -24.54
C SER A 235 5.25 -11.72 -24.30
N GLY A 236 4.76 -11.20 -23.17
CA GLY A 236 5.11 -9.85 -22.72
C GLY A 236 6.62 -9.70 -22.54
N GLY A 237 7.08 -8.47 -22.25
CA GLY A 237 8.46 -8.24 -21.88
C GLY A 237 8.87 -9.12 -20.71
N THR A 238 10.09 -9.64 -20.73
CA THR A 238 10.65 -10.46 -19.64
C THR A 238 11.73 -9.67 -18.93
N LEU A 239 11.61 -9.56 -17.60
CA LEU A 239 12.61 -8.93 -16.74
C LEU A 239 13.02 -9.91 -15.65
N VAL A 240 14.32 -10.10 -15.50
CA VAL A 240 14.92 -10.71 -14.31
C VAL A 240 15.86 -9.68 -13.71
N LEU A 241 15.59 -9.30 -12.47
CA LEU A 241 16.33 -8.27 -11.73
C LEU A 241 16.84 -8.86 -10.42
N SER A 242 18.15 -8.94 -10.26
CA SER A 242 18.80 -9.39 -9.02
C SER A 242 19.81 -8.34 -8.54
N HIS A 243 19.82 -8.05 -7.23
CA HIS A 243 20.77 -7.14 -6.57
C HIS A 243 20.98 -5.83 -7.34
N THR A 244 19.89 -5.13 -7.64
CA THR A 244 19.90 -3.88 -8.42
C THR A 244 19.40 -2.72 -7.58
N SER A 245 20.14 -1.61 -7.58
CA SER A 245 19.74 -0.33 -6.97
C SER A 245 19.13 0.57 -8.05
N ILE A 246 17.92 1.08 -7.82
CA ILE A 246 17.19 2.02 -8.67
C ILE A 246 16.98 3.31 -7.88
N GLU A 247 17.61 4.40 -8.29
CA GLU A 247 17.69 5.64 -7.51
C GLU A 247 17.13 6.84 -8.28
N GLY A 248 16.21 7.60 -7.66
CA GLY A 248 15.73 8.88 -8.20
C GLY A 248 14.83 8.78 -9.44
N ALA A 249 14.28 7.60 -9.72
CA ALA A 249 13.35 7.40 -10.83
C ALA A 249 11.97 8.05 -10.56
N SER A 250 11.22 8.35 -11.61
CA SER A 250 9.81 8.73 -11.47
C SER A 250 9.02 7.56 -10.91
N ILE A 251 9.06 6.43 -11.60
CA ILE A 251 8.59 5.14 -11.11
C ILE A 251 9.79 4.21 -11.10
N GLY A 252 10.13 3.58 -9.98
CA GLY A 252 11.31 2.70 -9.93
C GLY A 252 11.19 1.53 -10.89
N LEU A 253 10.11 0.76 -10.74
CA LEU A 253 9.79 -0.40 -11.57
C LEU A 253 8.30 -0.39 -11.95
N TRP A 254 8.02 -0.38 -13.25
CA TRP A 254 6.68 -0.46 -13.80
C TRP A 254 6.43 -1.85 -14.38
N ILE A 255 5.66 -2.65 -13.64
CA ILE A 255 5.30 -4.03 -13.95
C ILE A 255 3.99 -4.04 -14.74
N ASP A 256 4.11 -4.14 -16.06
CA ASP A 256 2.98 -4.25 -17.00
C ASP A 256 3.07 -5.57 -17.78
N SER A 257 3.65 -6.62 -17.15
CA SER A 257 3.86 -7.96 -17.74
C SER A 257 3.86 -9.04 -16.65
N GLU A 258 3.44 -10.26 -17.00
CA GLU A 258 3.45 -11.44 -16.12
C GLU A 258 4.86 -12.03 -15.90
N LYS A 259 5.86 -11.60 -16.67
CA LYS A 259 7.21 -12.21 -16.70
C LYS A 259 8.26 -11.33 -16.03
N VAL A 260 7.99 -10.91 -14.81
CA VAL A 260 8.90 -10.09 -14.00
C VAL A 260 9.32 -10.89 -12.77
N GLN A 261 10.63 -11.02 -12.58
CA GLN A 261 11.26 -11.63 -11.41
C GLN A 261 12.18 -10.62 -10.75
N VAL A 262 12.04 -10.42 -9.45
CA VAL A 262 12.78 -9.44 -8.67
C VAL A 262 13.39 -10.14 -7.46
N GLU A 263 14.65 -9.86 -7.18
CA GLU A 263 15.38 -10.39 -6.03
C GLU A 263 16.34 -9.33 -5.48
N ASN A 264 16.27 -9.08 -4.16
CA ASN A 264 17.16 -8.17 -3.43
C ASN A 264 17.35 -6.80 -4.11
N ALA A 265 16.29 -6.23 -4.66
CA ALA A 265 16.33 -4.90 -5.25
C ALA A 265 16.30 -3.82 -4.17
N ARG A 266 16.89 -2.66 -4.47
CA ARG A 266 16.78 -1.47 -3.65
C ARG A 266 16.25 -0.32 -4.50
N ILE A 267 15.02 0.12 -4.24
CA ILE A 267 14.40 1.23 -4.96
C ILE A 267 14.34 2.43 -4.02
N ALA A 268 15.01 3.52 -4.36
CA ALA A 268 15.16 4.67 -3.47
C ALA A 268 14.75 5.98 -4.13
N ASP A 269 14.12 6.84 -3.35
CA ASP A 269 13.83 8.23 -3.69
C ASP A 269 12.99 8.39 -4.97
N SER A 270 12.06 7.45 -5.21
CA SER A 270 11.15 7.51 -6.34
C SER A 270 10.15 8.67 -6.20
N VAL A 271 9.74 9.28 -7.32
CA VAL A 271 8.87 10.47 -7.29
C VAL A 271 7.38 10.11 -7.22
N VAL A 272 6.94 9.17 -8.03
CA VAL A 272 5.53 8.75 -8.14
C VAL A 272 5.34 7.45 -7.37
N HIS A 273 5.98 6.36 -7.80
CA HIS A 273 5.90 5.06 -7.12
C HIS A 273 7.25 4.37 -7.03
N GLY A 274 7.50 3.59 -5.98
CA GLY A 274 8.62 2.64 -5.97
C GLY A 274 8.40 1.55 -7.03
N VAL A 275 7.28 0.86 -6.92
CA VAL A 275 6.80 -0.14 -7.89
C VAL A 275 5.37 0.21 -8.29
N GLU A 276 5.07 0.13 -9.59
CA GLU A 276 3.72 0.24 -10.13
C GLU A 276 3.29 -1.07 -10.77
N ILE A 277 2.13 -1.59 -10.39
CA ILE A 277 1.56 -2.86 -10.83
C ILE A 277 0.28 -2.56 -11.60
N THR A 278 0.28 -2.80 -12.92
CA THR A 278 -0.86 -2.52 -13.79
C THR A 278 -1.80 -3.71 -13.91
N THR A 279 -2.88 -3.59 -14.70
CA THR A 279 -3.78 -4.71 -15.03
C THR A 279 -3.15 -5.89 -15.77
N ASN A 280 -2.00 -5.74 -16.42
CA ASN A 280 -1.37 -6.81 -17.20
C ASN A 280 -0.27 -7.57 -16.44
N ALA A 281 0.06 -7.13 -15.24
CA ALA A 281 0.97 -7.86 -14.37
C ALA A 281 0.39 -9.21 -13.95
N GLY A 282 1.26 -10.16 -13.62
CA GLY A 282 0.87 -11.46 -13.09
C GLY A 282 0.03 -11.35 -11.81
N THR A 283 -0.63 -12.44 -11.42
CA THR A 283 -1.43 -12.48 -10.18
C THR A 283 -0.57 -12.59 -8.93
N GLU A 284 0.68 -13.07 -9.06
CA GLU A 284 1.64 -13.18 -7.96
C GLU A 284 2.83 -12.27 -8.23
N ILE A 285 2.99 -11.23 -7.43
CA ILE A 285 4.07 -10.26 -7.50
C ILE A 285 4.98 -10.45 -6.29
N ASP A 286 6.01 -11.27 -6.47
CA ASP A 286 7.06 -11.47 -5.48
C ASP A 286 8.21 -10.49 -5.74
N LEU A 287 8.49 -9.63 -4.75
CA LEU A 287 9.58 -8.66 -4.81
C LEU A 287 10.87 -9.19 -4.16
N GLY A 288 10.92 -10.46 -3.74
CA GLY A 288 12.16 -11.19 -3.46
C GLY A 288 13.08 -10.54 -2.43
N HIS A 289 12.53 -10.09 -1.30
CA HIS A 289 13.24 -9.40 -0.21
C HIS A 289 13.79 -8.01 -0.61
N SER A 290 13.10 -7.34 -1.53
CA SER A 290 13.48 -5.98 -1.93
C SER A 290 13.11 -4.92 -0.91
N GLU A 291 13.80 -3.80 -0.96
CA GLU A 291 13.52 -2.61 -0.16
C GLU A 291 13.11 -1.42 -1.03
N ILE A 292 12.08 -0.71 -0.59
CA ILE A 292 11.62 0.56 -1.17
C ILE A 292 11.81 1.64 -0.11
N LEU A 293 12.64 2.64 -0.39
CA LEU A 293 13.07 3.65 0.57
C LEU A 293 12.68 5.05 0.09
N ARG A 294 12.03 5.82 0.97
CA ARG A 294 11.74 7.25 0.75
C ARG A 294 11.00 7.55 -0.56
N ALA A 295 10.11 6.65 -0.98
CA ALA A 295 9.20 6.91 -2.10
C ALA A 295 8.35 8.16 -1.79
N LYS A 296 8.30 9.12 -2.72
CA LYS A 296 7.56 10.38 -2.53
C LYS A 296 6.05 10.19 -2.70
N GLY A 297 5.61 9.31 -3.61
CA GLY A 297 4.25 8.78 -3.62
C GLY A 297 4.21 7.42 -2.95
N SER A 298 3.48 6.46 -3.51
CA SER A 298 3.30 5.15 -2.88
C SER A 298 4.54 4.25 -3.03
N GLY A 299 4.86 3.44 -2.03
CA GLY A 299 5.91 2.43 -2.15
C GLY A 299 5.57 1.44 -3.27
N VAL A 300 4.38 0.84 -3.20
CA VAL A 300 3.77 0.03 -4.25
C VAL A 300 2.40 0.61 -4.60
N GLY A 301 2.23 1.05 -5.84
CA GLY A 301 0.93 1.42 -6.41
C GLY A 301 0.36 0.26 -7.22
N VAL A 302 -0.91 -0.07 -7.00
CA VAL A 302 -1.65 -1.09 -7.76
C VAL A 302 -2.80 -0.42 -8.47
N ASP A 303 -2.78 -0.45 -9.79
CA ASP A 303 -3.86 0.12 -10.62
C ASP A 303 -5.16 -0.67 -10.51
N GLU A 304 -6.20 -0.18 -11.18
CA GLU A 304 -7.47 -0.89 -11.34
C GLU A 304 -7.24 -2.31 -11.89
N ARG A 305 -7.65 -3.31 -11.10
CA ARG A 305 -7.50 -4.72 -11.45
C ARG A 305 -8.79 -5.49 -11.21
N LYS A 306 -9.21 -6.20 -12.25
CA LYS A 306 -10.36 -7.13 -12.24
C LYS A 306 -9.96 -8.58 -11.94
N THR A 307 -8.69 -8.80 -11.62
CA THR A 307 -8.08 -10.10 -11.35
C THR A 307 -7.45 -10.09 -9.96
N SER A 308 -7.30 -11.28 -9.37
CA SER A 308 -6.65 -11.42 -8.07
C SER A 308 -5.18 -10.95 -8.15
N VAL A 309 -4.67 -10.46 -7.02
CA VAL A 309 -3.29 -9.97 -6.91
C VAL A 309 -2.72 -10.31 -5.53
N ALA A 310 -1.51 -10.84 -5.51
CA ALA A 310 -0.72 -11.10 -4.33
C ALA A 310 0.58 -10.31 -4.38
N ILE A 311 0.93 -9.64 -3.29
CA ILE A 311 2.19 -8.88 -3.14
C ILE A 311 2.99 -9.48 -2.00
N ARG A 312 4.25 -9.84 -2.26
CA ARG A 312 5.07 -10.59 -1.31
C ARG A 312 6.49 -10.04 -1.15
N ASN A 313 7.05 -10.26 0.03
CA ASN A 313 8.48 -10.14 0.33
C ASN A 313 9.09 -8.77 0.01
N VAL A 314 8.48 -7.69 0.54
CA VAL A 314 8.98 -6.32 0.36
C VAL A 314 8.99 -5.55 1.68
N ALA A 315 10.05 -4.77 1.90
CA ALA A 315 10.11 -3.78 2.97
C ALA A 315 9.99 -2.36 2.40
N ILE A 316 9.08 -1.56 2.95
CA ILE A 316 8.81 -0.19 2.50
C ILE A 316 9.07 0.74 3.68
N ARG A 317 9.96 1.71 3.53
CA ARG A 317 10.43 2.55 4.64
C ARG A 317 10.47 4.02 4.29
N ASP A 318 10.07 4.85 5.26
CA ASP A 318 10.21 6.31 5.23
C ASP A 318 9.53 6.98 4.03
N GLY A 319 8.45 6.37 3.52
CA GLY A 319 7.67 6.86 2.39
C GLY A 319 6.84 8.11 2.73
N TRP A 320 6.56 8.92 1.72
CA TRP A 320 5.75 10.14 1.80
C TRP A 320 4.31 9.94 1.31
N GLY A 321 4.04 8.88 0.55
CA GLY A 321 2.69 8.42 0.25
C GLY A 321 2.28 7.23 1.12
N SER A 322 1.44 6.38 0.54
CA SER A 322 1.06 5.10 1.15
C SER A 322 2.18 4.06 0.99
N GLY A 323 2.26 3.07 1.89
CA GLY A 323 3.17 1.95 1.68
C GLY A 323 2.74 1.13 0.47
N ILE A 324 1.55 0.52 0.56
CA ILE A 324 0.86 -0.16 -0.54
C ILE A 324 -0.50 0.50 -0.75
N ASP A 325 -0.81 0.86 -1.99
CA ASP A 325 -2.06 1.54 -2.35
C ASP A 325 -2.76 0.79 -3.48
N PHE A 326 -4.03 0.42 -3.27
CA PHE A 326 -4.86 -0.25 -4.26
C PHE A 326 -5.91 0.70 -4.81
N VAL A 327 -5.86 0.92 -6.13
CA VAL A 327 -6.90 1.63 -6.86
C VAL A 327 -7.96 0.61 -7.28
N SER A 328 -9.09 0.57 -6.59
CA SER A 328 -10.29 -0.19 -7.04
C SER A 328 -10.08 -1.72 -7.27
N PRO A 329 -9.59 -2.50 -6.29
CA PRO A 329 -9.46 -3.95 -6.44
C PRO A 329 -10.82 -4.66 -6.38
N THR A 330 -11.04 -5.68 -7.24
CA THR A 330 -12.35 -6.36 -7.35
C THR A 330 -12.32 -7.88 -7.12
N GLN A 331 -11.17 -8.48 -6.82
CA GLN A 331 -11.03 -9.94 -6.65
C GLN A 331 -10.29 -10.22 -5.33
N ASP A 332 -9.51 -11.30 -5.27
CA ASP A 332 -8.73 -11.62 -4.07
C ASP A 332 -7.47 -10.74 -4.02
N VAL A 333 -7.25 -10.08 -2.88
CA VAL A 333 -6.03 -9.33 -2.55
C VAL A 333 -5.28 -10.09 -1.47
N GLN A 334 -4.02 -10.45 -1.74
CA GLN A 334 -3.14 -11.08 -0.75
C GLN A 334 -1.89 -10.22 -0.51
N ILE A 335 -1.53 -10.04 0.76
CA ILE A 335 -0.32 -9.33 1.16
C ILE A 335 0.40 -10.21 2.18
N GLU A 336 1.62 -10.63 1.84
CA GLU A 336 2.36 -11.59 2.67
C GLU A 336 3.83 -11.22 2.84
N ASN A 337 4.36 -11.35 4.06
CA ASN A 337 5.76 -11.06 4.38
C ASN A 337 6.17 -9.62 3.99
N VAL A 338 5.32 -8.65 4.32
CA VAL A 338 5.53 -7.24 4.02
C VAL A 338 5.86 -6.48 5.30
N LEU A 339 6.85 -5.60 5.24
CA LEU A 339 7.10 -4.62 6.28
C LEU A 339 6.83 -3.23 5.73
N VAL A 340 6.05 -2.43 6.46
CA VAL A 340 5.89 -1.00 6.16
C VAL A 340 6.21 -0.21 7.42
N SER A 341 7.23 0.66 7.35
CA SER A 341 7.63 1.52 8.47
C SER A 341 7.66 3.00 8.11
N ASN A 342 7.09 3.85 8.97
CA ASN A 342 7.08 5.30 8.80
C ASN A 342 6.52 5.76 7.43
N GLY A 343 5.37 5.20 7.05
CA GLY A 343 4.56 5.69 5.93
C GLY A 343 3.90 7.02 6.30
N SER A 344 3.47 7.79 5.31
CA SER A 344 2.92 9.14 5.55
C SER A 344 1.43 9.29 5.35
N SER A 345 0.80 8.39 4.61
CA SER A 345 -0.64 8.38 4.40
C SER A 345 -1.24 7.15 5.07
N TYR A 346 -1.17 5.99 4.40
CA TYR A 346 -1.51 4.70 4.97
C TYR A 346 -0.32 3.76 4.84
N ALA A 347 -0.13 2.82 5.77
CA ALA A 347 0.83 1.75 5.50
C ALA A 347 0.30 0.81 4.40
N ILE A 348 -0.97 0.43 4.48
CA ILE A 348 -1.70 -0.33 3.45
C ILE A 348 -3.09 0.27 3.29
N HIS A 349 -3.47 0.59 2.05
CA HIS A 349 -4.74 1.21 1.71
C HIS A 349 -5.51 0.38 0.68
N ILE A 350 -6.66 -0.15 1.08
CA ILE A 350 -7.56 -0.95 0.24
C ILE A 350 -8.95 -0.32 0.30
N VAL A 351 -9.39 0.25 -0.82
CA VAL A 351 -10.72 0.85 -0.96
C VAL A 351 -11.44 0.20 -2.14
N GLU A 352 -12.57 -0.45 -1.86
CA GLU A 352 -13.43 -1.03 -2.88
C GLU A 352 -13.99 0.04 -3.83
N PHE A 353 -14.15 -0.32 -5.11
CA PHE A 353 -14.92 0.48 -6.06
C PHE A 353 -16.34 -0.05 -6.22
N PRO A 354 -17.39 0.79 -6.08
CA PRO A 354 -18.79 0.34 -6.04
C PRO A 354 -19.28 -0.47 -7.26
N ALA A 355 -18.61 -0.36 -8.41
CA ALA A 355 -19.03 -1.05 -9.63
C ALA A 355 -18.62 -2.53 -9.68
N ALA A 356 -17.66 -2.96 -8.86
CA ALA A 356 -17.16 -4.33 -8.86
C ALA A 356 -16.59 -4.69 -7.48
N PRO A 357 -17.29 -5.52 -6.70
CA PRO A 357 -16.97 -5.67 -5.29
C PRO A 357 -15.69 -6.46 -5.06
N LEU A 358 -15.00 -6.09 -3.99
CA LEU A 358 -13.83 -6.78 -3.48
C LEU A 358 -14.25 -8.18 -3.03
N LYS A 359 -13.56 -9.23 -3.50
CA LYS A 359 -13.94 -10.59 -3.12
C LYS A 359 -13.36 -10.96 -1.76
N SER A 360 -12.03 -10.93 -1.62
CA SER A 360 -11.39 -11.23 -0.34
C SER A 360 -10.09 -10.45 -0.13
N VAL A 361 -9.73 -10.24 1.14
CA VAL A 361 -8.45 -9.62 1.55
C VAL A 361 -7.77 -10.54 2.55
N GLN A 362 -6.52 -10.93 2.26
CA GLN A 362 -5.70 -11.72 3.17
C GLN A 362 -4.39 -10.99 3.46
N ILE A 363 -4.18 -10.62 4.72
CA ILE A 363 -2.96 -9.96 5.21
C ILE A 363 -2.28 -10.92 6.18
N ARG A 364 -1.09 -11.41 5.82
CA ARG A 364 -0.39 -12.45 6.59
C ARG A 364 1.06 -12.08 6.83
N ASN A 365 1.52 -12.23 8.07
CA ASN A 365 2.92 -11.95 8.42
C ASN A 365 3.35 -10.54 7.97
N VAL A 366 2.48 -9.56 8.20
CA VAL A 366 2.74 -8.16 7.87
C VAL A 366 3.16 -7.41 9.13
N THR A 367 4.19 -6.58 9.00
CA THR A 367 4.62 -5.68 10.06
C THR A 367 4.34 -4.23 9.67
N VAL A 368 3.50 -3.55 10.43
CA VAL A 368 3.27 -2.10 10.31
C VAL A 368 3.84 -1.42 11.54
N ALA A 369 4.91 -0.66 11.35
CA ALA A 369 5.67 -0.09 12.46
C ALA A 369 5.91 1.41 12.31
N ASP A 370 6.11 2.09 13.44
CA ASP A 370 6.62 3.45 13.51
C ASP A 370 5.83 4.45 12.63
N GLN A 371 4.51 4.22 12.45
CA GLN A 371 3.64 5.13 11.71
C GLN A 371 3.35 6.35 12.58
N SER A 372 4.17 7.39 12.41
CA SER A 372 4.11 8.63 13.20
C SER A 372 3.22 9.72 12.59
N ARG A 373 2.73 9.49 11.37
CA ARG A 373 1.98 10.44 10.54
C ARG A 373 1.04 9.67 9.62
N GLY A 374 0.09 10.40 9.03
CA GLY A 374 -0.91 9.84 8.12
C GLY A 374 -2.25 9.60 8.80
N HIS A 375 -2.99 8.65 8.25
CA HIS A 375 -4.39 8.39 8.56
C HIS A 375 -4.59 7.08 9.31
N ALA A 376 -3.89 6.00 8.94
CA ALA A 376 -3.89 4.72 9.64
C ALA A 376 -2.73 3.82 9.18
N GLY A 377 -2.44 2.78 9.94
CA GLY A 377 -1.58 1.68 9.49
C GLY A 377 -2.24 0.94 8.32
N VAL A 378 -3.26 0.16 8.60
CA VAL A 378 -4.03 -0.56 7.57
C VAL A 378 -5.45 -0.01 7.52
N LEU A 379 -5.92 0.36 6.33
CA LEU A 379 -7.33 0.66 6.07
C LEU A 379 -7.87 -0.30 5.01
N VAL A 380 -8.93 -1.03 5.37
CA VAL A 380 -9.76 -1.79 4.43
C VAL A 380 -11.19 -1.26 4.53
N THR A 381 -11.70 -0.69 3.44
CA THR A 381 -13.08 -0.19 3.42
C THR A 381 -13.79 -0.53 2.11
N GLY A 382 -15.09 -0.81 2.21
CA GLY A 382 -15.91 -1.17 1.08
C GLY A 382 -17.38 -1.37 1.43
N GLY A 383 -18.20 -1.55 0.40
CA GLY A 383 -19.59 -1.94 0.54
C GLY A 383 -19.73 -3.41 0.95
N TRP A 384 -18.89 -4.30 0.44
CA TRP A 384 -18.91 -5.72 0.81
C TRP A 384 -17.59 -6.45 0.46
N ALA A 385 -17.22 -7.42 1.28
CA ALA A 385 -16.21 -8.43 0.96
C ALA A 385 -16.64 -9.79 1.52
N GLU A 386 -16.38 -10.88 0.79
CA GLU A 386 -16.68 -12.25 1.26
C GLU A 386 -15.88 -12.57 2.52
N GLU A 387 -14.57 -12.28 2.48
CA GLU A 387 -13.66 -12.53 3.59
C GLU A 387 -12.59 -11.44 3.72
N ILE A 388 -12.37 -10.94 4.94
CA ILE A 388 -11.19 -10.16 5.32
C ILE A 388 -10.48 -10.92 6.44
N SER A 389 -9.21 -11.27 6.22
CA SER A 389 -8.43 -12.07 7.17
C SER A 389 -7.08 -11.41 7.42
N ILE A 390 -6.79 -11.15 8.70
CA ILE A 390 -5.51 -10.62 9.17
C ILE A 390 -4.93 -11.63 10.16
N ASP A 391 -3.80 -12.23 9.80
CA ASP A 391 -3.20 -13.32 10.56
C ASP A 391 -1.70 -13.12 10.78
N ARG A 392 -1.22 -13.46 11.97
CA ARG A 392 0.21 -13.43 12.35
C ARG A 392 0.89 -12.09 12.03
N SER A 393 0.17 -10.98 12.17
CA SER A 393 0.69 -9.66 11.81
C SER A 393 1.07 -8.87 13.06
N THR A 394 2.02 -7.94 12.92
CA THR A 394 2.55 -7.13 14.02
C THR A 394 2.36 -5.66 13.74
N PHE A 395 1.76 -4.95 14.70
CA PHE A 395 1.54 -3.52 14.65
C PHE A 395 2.22 -2.88 15.86
N THR A 396 3.22 -2.03 15.64
CA THR A 396 4.01 -1.51 16.76
C THR A 396 4.46 -0.07 16.61
N ARG A 397 4.38 0.69 17.71
CA ARG A 397 4.83 2.10 17.78
C ARG A 397 4.14 3.00 16.75
N ASN A 398 2.88 2.72 16.44
CA ASN A 398 2.07 3.58 15.59
C ASN A 398 1.38 4.64 16.44
N THR A 399 1.44 5.90 16.02
CA THR A 399 0.75 7.02 16.70
C THR A 399 -0.55 7.42 16.01
N VAL A 400 -0.93 6.67 14.99
CA VAL A 400 -2.20 6.73 14.24
C VAL A 400 -2.91 5.38 14.43
N PRO A 401 -4.19 5.21 14.05
CA PRO A 401 -4.90 3.96 14.22
C PRO A 401 -4.15 2.84 13.50
N SER A 402 -3.90 1.70 14.16
CA SER A 402 -3.07 0.65 13.57
C SER A 402 -3.84 -0.14 12.51
N LEU A 403 -5.12 -0.41 12.75
CA LEU A 403 -5.98 -1.17 11.86
C LEU A 403 -7.41 -0.61 11.87
N ILE A 404 -7.94 -0.33 10.69
CA ILE A 404 -9.32 0.05 10.45
C ILE A 404 -9.91 -0.89 9.39
N ILE A 405 -11.00 -1.57 9.74
CA ILE A 405 -11.83 -2.31 8.80
C ILE A 405 -13.23 -1.72 8.88
N GLY A 406 -13.75 -1.22 7.75
CA GLY A 406 -15.08 -0.62 7.67
C GLY A 406 -15.86 -1.17 6.48
N LEU A 407 -16.82 -2.06 6.76
CA LEU A 407 -17.71 -2.67 5.78
C LEU A 407 -19.16 -2.21 6.02
N GLU A 408 -19.82 -1.71 4.97
CA GLU A 408 -21.25 -1.33 5.08
C GLU A 408 -22.16 -2.56 5.07
N CYS A 409 -21.85 -3.55 4.22
CA CYS A 409 -22.47 -4.88 4.09
C CYS A 409 -24.00 -4.94 4.37
N HIS A 410 -24.84 -5.02 3.34
CA HIS A 410 -26.32 -5.09 3.51
C HIS A 410 -27.02 -6.44 3.21
N GLU A 411 -26.50 -7.25 2.28
CA GLU A 411 -27.23 -8.43 1.77
C GLU A 411 -26.45 -9.74 1.82
N GLN A 412 -25.17 -9.72 1.41
CA GLN A 412 -24.37 -10.92 1.25
C GLN A 412 -23.52 -11.17 2.50
N PRO A 413 -23.43 -12.39 3.05
CA PRO A 413 -22.64 -12.63 4.25
C PRO A 413 -21.18 -12.21 4.02
N SER A 414 -20.59 -11.61 5.04
CA SER A 414 -19.17 -11.24 5.08
C SER A 414 -18.52 -11.86 6.32
N GLN A 415 -17.26 -12.25 6.21
CA GLN A 415 -16.49 -12.75 7.35
C GLN A 415 -15.23 -11.92 7.55
N THR A 416 -15.10 -11.30 8.72
CA THR A 416 -13.87 -10.62 9.15
C THR A 416 -13.17 -11.45 10.23
N ARG A 417 -11.87 -11.69 10.08
CA ARG A 417 -11.04 -12.46 11.01
C ARG A 417 -9.77 -11.70 11.34
N LEU A 418 -9.52 -11.48 12.62
CA LEU A 418 -8.27 -10.95 13.15
C LEU A 418 -7.69 -11.98 14.12
N THR A 419 -6.62 -12.67 13.72
CA THR A 419 -6.09 -13.80 14.49
C THR A 419 -4.58 -13.74 14.69
N ASN A 420 -4.12 -14.27 15.83
CA ASN A 420 -2.70 -14.47 16.13
C ASN A 420 -1.81 -13.23 15.90
N SER A 421 -2.38 -12.03 16.02
CA SER A 421 -1.70 -10.77 15.71
C SER A 421 -1.33 -10.02 16.98
N THR A 422 -0.28 -9.22 16.90
CA THR A 422 0.29 -8.52 18.06
C THR A 422 0.24 -7.00 17.83
N PHE A 423 -0.28 -6.27 18.81
CA PHE A 423 -0.37 -4.82 18.83
C PHE A 423 0.39 -4.30 20.06
N VAL A 424 1.53 -3.64 19.84
CA VAL A 424 2.45 -3.24 20.93
C VAL A 424 2.82 -1.76 20.86
N ASN A 425 2.63 -1.02 21.95
CA ASN A 425 3.04 0.38 22.07
C ASN A 425 2.43 1.29 20.99
N ASN A 426 1.18 1.05 20.59
CA ASN A 426 0.44 1.93 19.67
C ASN A 426 -0.37 2.96 20.46
N GLU A 427 -0.77 4.06 19.82
CA GLU A 427 -1.63 5.10 20.40
C GLU A 427 -2.93 5.27 19.58
N GLU A 428 -3.84 6.13 20.05
CA GLU A 428 -5.16 6.41 19.46
C GLU A 428 -6.09 5.17 19.48
N THR A 429 -6.98 5.01 18.51
CA THR A 429 -7.79 3.80 18.38
C THR A 429 -6.96 2.72 17.69
N VAL A 430 -6.43 1.76 18.45
CA VAL A 430 -5.47 0.79 17.91
C VAL A 430 -6.12 -0.07 16.83
N VAL A 431 -7.29 -0.65 17.12
CA VAL A 431 -8.07 -1.48 16.20
C VAL A 431 -9.52 -1.01 16.19
N HIS A 432 -10.02 -0.65 15.01
CA HIS A 432 -11.42 -0.30 14.77
C HIS A 432 -12.01 -1.26 13.73
N LEU A 433 -13.02 -2.03 14.13
CA LEU A 433 -13.76 -2.95 13.27
C LEU A 433 -15.22 -2.51 13.19
N ASP A 434 -15.68 -2.23 11.98
CA ASP A 434 -17.08 -1.98 11.64
C ASP A 434 -17.50 -2.98 10.55
N VAL A 435 -18.41 -3.88 10.89
CA VAL A 435 -18.77 -5.05 10.06
C VAL A 435 -20.19 -4.99 9.48
N GLY A 436 -20.88 -3.85 9.61
CA GLY A 436 -22.16 -3.60 8.95
C GLY A 436 -23.28 -4.58 9.35
N GLU A 437 -24.24 -4.78 8.44
CA GLU A 437 -25.44 -5.58 8.74
C GLU A 437 -25.30 -7.08 8.45
N CYS A 438 -24.37 -7.45 7.58
CA CYS A 438 -24.14 -8.84 7.15
C CYS A 438 -22.76 -9.42 7.50
N GLY A 439 -21.95 -8.72 8.28
CA GLY A 439 -20.65 -9.21 8.73
C GLY A 439 -20.71 -10.11 9.95
N SER A 440 -20.02 -11.24 9.87
CA SER A 440 -19.55 -12.00 11.01
C SER A 440 -18.12 -11.58 11.37
N LEU A 441 -17.77 -11.65 12.66
CA LEU A 441 -16.48 -11.20 13.15
C LEU A 441 -15.87 -12.25 14.10
N GLU A 442 -14.59 -12.56 13.88
CA GLU A 442 -13.75 -13.34 14.77
C GLU A 442 -12.49 -12.55 15.13
N VAL A 443 -12.31 -12.21 16.41
CA VAL A 443 -11.08 -11.64 16.95
C VAL A 443 -10.52 -12.63 17.95
N SER A 444 -9.52 -13.43 17.55
CA SER A 444 -9.03 -14.53 18.39
C SER A 444 -7.51 -14.64 18.54
N ARG A 445 -7.05 -14.97 19.75
CA ARG A 445 -5.63 -15.20 20.06
C ARG A 445 -4.71 -14.04 19.69
N ASN A 446 -5.17 -12.81 19.86
CA ASN A 446 -4.35 -11.60 19.67
C ASN A 446 -3.77 -11.11 20.99
N SER A 447 -2.63 -10.41 20.91
CA SER A 447 -1.97 -9.79 22.06
C SER A 447 -1.94 -8.27 21.88
N PHE A 448 -2.59 -7.55 22.80
CA PHE A 448 -2.62 -6.10 22.90
C PHE A 448 -1.84 -5.67 24.12
N LEU A 449 -0.62 -5.18 23.91
CA LEU A 449 0.36 -4.93 24.97
C LEU A 449 0.79 -3.46 24.98
N GLU A 450 0.70 -2.82 26.14
CA GLU A 450 1.29 -1.48 26.37
C GLU A 450 0.78 -0.41 25.37
N ASN A 451 -0.45 -0.54 24.86
CA ASN A 451 -1.04 0.45 23.96
C ASN A 451 -1.73 1.59 24.73
N ASN A 452 -1.89 2.74 24.07
CA ASN A 452 -2.56 3.95 24.55
C ASN A 452 -1.98 4.48 25.86
N ASN A 453 -0.65 4.54 25.95
CA ASN A 453 0.05 5.07 27.13
C ASN A 453 -0.25 6.57 27.34
N SER A 454 -0.70 7.28 26.30
CA SER A 454 -1.21 8.65 26.42
C SER A 454 -2.50 8.79 27.24
N GLY A 455 -3.23 7.68 27.46
CA GLY A 455 -4.49 7.67 28.22
C GLY A 455 -5.71 8.11 27.41
N GLN A 456 -5.62 8.19 26.08
CA GLN A 456 -6.69 8.64 25.19
C GLN A 456 -7.23 7.50 24.31
N GLU A 457 -8.49 7.62 23.87
CA GLU A 457 -9.19 6.65 23.01
C GLU A 457 -9.17 5.21 23.59
N GLY A 458 -9.34 4.17 22.78
CA GLY A 458 -9.31 2.79 23.26
C GLY A 458 -8.58 1.82 22.34
N VAL A 459 -8.32 0.61 22.85
CA VAL A 459 -7.49 -0.35 22.10
C VAL A 459 -8.30 -1.08 21.03
N LEU A 460 -9.39 -1.75 21.41
CA LEU A 460 -10.27 -2.45 20.47
C LEU A 460 -11.65 -1.81 20.47
N MET A 461 -12.12 -1.40 19.29
CA MET A 461 -13.49 -0.95 19.07
C MET A 461 -14.17 -1.85 18.03
N VAL A 462 -15.32 -2.41 18.40
CA VAL A 462 -16.14 -3.26 17.53
C VAL A 462 -17.53 -2.65 17.41
N ASN A 463 -17.94 -2.39 16.17
CA ASN A 463 -19.28 -1.99 15.79
C ASN A 463 -19.88 -3.03 14.83
N ALA A 464 -21.13 -3.42 15.09
CA ALA A 464 -21.89 -4.31 14.22
C ALA A 464 -23.35 -3.88 14.16
N GLU A 465 -24.03 -4.05 13.02
CA GLU A 465 -25.43 -3.65 12.82
C GLU A 465 -26.34 -4.78 12.29
N PRO A 466 -26.33 -5.98 12.90
CA PRO A 466 -26.89 -7.19 12.31
C PRO A 466 -28.37 -7.07 11.87
N ARG A 467 -28.62 -7.46 10.61
CA ARG A 467 -29.96 -7.40 10.01
C ARG A 467 -30.93 -8.43 10.59
N GLY A 468 -32.22 -8.08 10.59
CA GLY A 468 -33.30 -8.99 10.93
C GLY A 468 -33.50 -10.13 9.95
N GLY A 469 -33.56 -11.36 10.45
CA GLY A 469 -33.87 -12.56 9.67
C GLY A 469 -32.65 -13.26 9.05
N SER A 470 -31.44 -12.70 9.16
CA SER A 470 -30.21 -13.45 8.91
C SER A 470 -29.96 -14.40 10.08
N SER A 471 -29.54 -15.64 9.79
CA SER A 471 -29.05 -16.55 10.84
C SER A 471 -27.94 -15.84 11.62
N SER A 472 -28.04 -15.79 12.94
CA SER A 472 -27.17 -15.02 13.85
C SER A 472 -25.72 -14.99 13.37
N LEU A 473 -25.29 -13.88 12.78
CA LEU A 473 -23.90 -13.69 12.39
C LEU A 473 -23.09 -13.60 13.69
N PRO A 474 -22.14 -14.52 13.94
CA PRO A 474 -21.41 -14.53 15.18
C PRO A 474 -20.44 -13.35 15.21
N VAL A 475 -20.42 -12.64 16.33
CA VAL A 475 -19.39 -11.65 16.65
C VAL A 475 -18.66 -12.19 17.88
N SER A 476 -17.48 -12.77 17.66
CA SER A 476 -16.72 -13.48 18.67
C SER A 476 -15.38 -12.79 18.93
N ILE A 477 -15.12 -12.44 20.18
CA ILE A 477 -13.86 -11.90 20.68
C ILE A 477 -13.35 -12.85 21.75
N GLU A 478 -12.42 -13.73 21.39
CA GLU A 478 -12.06 -14.90 22.19
C GLU A 478 -10.56 -15.10 22.38
N GLU A 479 -10.16 -15.52 23.58
CA GLU A 479 -8.77 -15.92 23.89
C GLU A 479 -7.72 -14.84 23.60
N ASN A 480 -8.09 -13.55 23.70
CA ASN A 480 -7.15 -12.44 23.53
C ASN A 480 -6.51 -12.03 24.86
N GLU A 481 -5.33 -11.43 24.77
CA GLU A 481 -4.59 -10.86 25.90
C GLU A 481 -4.56 -9.33 25.78
N PHE A 482 -5.04 -8.64 26.82
CA PHE A 482 -4.96 -7.19 26.97
C PHE A 482 -4.12 -6.91 28.22
N ALA A 483 -2.86 -6.54 28.03
CA ALA A 483 -1.94 -6.29 29.13
C ALA A 483 -1.38 -4.87 29.11
N LYS A 484 -1.42 -4.19 30.26
CA LYS A 484 -0.81 -2.87 30.46
C LYS A 484 -1.26 -1.79 29.47
N ASN A 485 -2.46 -1.90 28.93
CA ASN A 485 -3.00 -0.88 28.04
C ASN A 485 -3.56 0.30 28.85
N GLY A 486 -3.40 1.51 28.33
CA GLY A 486 -4.08 2.72 28.80
C GLY A 486 -5.33 3.02 27.98
N GLY A 487 -5.74 4.30 27.98
CA GLY A 487 -6.93 4.78 27.26
C GLY A 487 -8.20 4.82 28.10
N GLU A 488 -9.32 5.16 27.46
CA GLU A 488 -10.66 5.07 28.03
C GLU A 488 -11.07 3.62 28.29
N TYR A 489 -10.72 2.72 27.37
CA TYR A 489 -11.07 1.31 27.45
C TYR A 489 -10.08 0.39 26.72
N SER A 490 -9.98 -0.86 27.20
CA SER A 490 -9.26 -1.91 26.47
C SER A 490 -10.14 -2.51 25.36
N ALA A 491 -11.44 -2.66 25.59
CA ALA A 491 -12.39 -3.05 24.55
C ALA A 491 -13.73 -2.32 24.67
N MET A 492 -14.24 -1.79 23.56
CA MET A 492 -15.59 -1.26 23.43
C MET A 492 -16.37 -2.09 22.42
N LEU A 493 -17.49 -2.65 22.86
CA LEU A 493 -18.34 -3.52 22.04
C LEU A 493 -19.71 -2.87 21.86
N SER A 494 -19.99 -2.50 20.61
CA SER A 494 -21.26 -1.93 20.19
C SER A 494 -21.94 -2.80 19.15
N MET A 495 -23.24 -2.99 19.34
CA MET A 495 -24.07 -3.67 18.37
C MET A 495 -25.42 -3.00 18.28
N HIS A 496 -25.67 -2.37 17.13
CA HIS A 496 -26.90 -1.68 16.82
C HIS A 496 -27.86 -2.62 16.07
N GLY A 497 -29.16 -2.32 16.11
CA GLY A 497 -30.19 -3.13 15.47
C GLY A 497 -31.11 -3.85 16.45
N SER A 498 -32.30 -4.20 15.97
CA SER A 498 -33.39 -4.76 16.78
C SER A 498 -33.28 -6.27 17.01
N HIS A 499 -32.19 -6.90 16.59
CA HIS A 499 -32.07 -8.36 16.57
C HIS A 499 -30.95 -8.86 17.48
N PRO A 500 -31.19 -9.95 18.23
CA PRO A 500 -30.17 -10.56 19.07
C PRO A 500 -29.16 -11.27 18.17
N ALA A 501 -28.05 -10.61 17.88
CA ALA A 501 -26.89 -11.32 17.36
C ALA A 501 -26.19 -12.07 18.49
N ASN A 502 -25.35 -13.03 18.10
CA ASN A 502 -24.63 -13.87 19.04
C ASN A 502 -23.25 -13.26 19.31
N GLY A 503 -23.25 -12.14 20.05
CA GLY A 503 -22.04 -11.51 20.54
C GLY A 503 -21.42 -12.33 21.68
N SER A 504 -20.15 -12.68 21.56
CA SER A 504 -19.37 -13.44 22.56
C SER A 504 -18.09 -12.68 22.87
N PHE A 505 -17.85 -12.38 24.15
CA PHE A 505 -16.57 -11.92 24.67
C PHE A 505 -16.12 -12.93 25.73
N ARG A 506 -15.24 -13.86 25.34
CA ARG A 506 -14.99 -15.06 26.15
C ARG A 506 -13.53 -15.47 26.25
N GLY A 507 -13.10 -15.90 27.43
CA GLY A 507 -11.76 -16.45 27.64
C GLY A 507 -10.64 -15.44 27.45
N ASN A 508 -10.94 -14.14 27.48
CA ASN A 508 -9.94 -13.09 27.36
C ASN A 508 -9.26 -12.85 28.71
N ARG A 509 -7.99 -12.44 28.66
CA ARG A 509 -7.20 -12.05 29.84
C ARG A 509 -6.93 -10.57 29.78
N LEU A 510 -7.42 -9.83 30.77
CA LEU A 510 -7.27 -8.39 30.90
C LEU A 510 -6.57 -8.09 32.22
N HIS A 511 -5.30 -7.71 32.19
CA HIS A 511 -4.54 -7.44 33.41
C HIS A 511 -3.62 -6.23 33.29
N ASP A 512 -3.38 -5.58 34.42
CA ASP A 512 -2.50 -4.42 34.55
C ASP A 512 -2.89 -3.23 33.66
N ASN A 513 -4.09 -3.22 33.08
CA ASN A 513 -4.59 -2.10 32.28
C ASN A 513 -4.91 -0.90 33.19
N ILE A 514 -4.78 0.29 32.63
CA ILE A 514 -4.99 1.58 33.29
C ILE A 514 -6.02 2.37 32.49
N ASN A 515 -7.29 1.94 32.56
CA ASN A 515 -8.37 2.56 31.80
C ASN A 515 -9.12 3.63 32.59
N SER A 516 -9.34 4.80 31.99
CA SER A 516 -10.03 5.91 32.65
C SER A 516 -11.54 5.68 32.82
N VAL A 517 -12.15 4.83 31.98
CA VAL A 517 -13.57 4.45 32.06
C VAL A 517 -13.72 3.02 32.57
N ALA A 518 -13.30 2.03 31.78
CA ALA A 518 -13.38 0.63 32.17
C ALA A 518 -12.49 -0.26 31.31
N SER A 519 -12.13 -1.44 31.81
CA SER A 519 -11.43 -2.46 30.99
C SER A 519 -12.29 -2.85 29.77
N VAL A 520 -13.60 -3.06 29.98
CA VAL A 520 -14.57 -3.33 28.90
C VAL A 520 -15.77 -2.39 28.99
N VAL A 521 -16.17 -1.81 27.86
CA VAL A 521 -17.36 -0.98 27.70
C VAL A 521 -18.38 -1.70 26.81
N LEU A 522 -19.60 -1.87 27.29
CA LEU A 522 -20.72 -2.44 26.54
C LEU A 522 -21.81 -1.40 26.31
N THR A 523 -22.24 -1.26 25.06
CA THR A 523 -23.34 -0.36 24.67
C THR A 523 -24.57 -1.12 24.15
N SER A 524 -24.54 -2.47 24.18
CA SER A 524 -25.60 -3.31 23.58
C SER A 524 -25.90 -4.57 24.41
N PRO A 525 -27.17 -5.02 24.45
CA PRO A 525 -27.59 -6.26 25.14
C PRO A 525 -27.13 -7.56 24.46
N ASN A 526 -26.62 -7.47 23.24
CA ASN A 526 -26.42 -8.64 22.39
C ASN A 526 -25.08 -9.37 22.65
N TYR A 527 -24.35 -8.97 23.69
CA TYR A 527 -23.08 -9.60 24.07
C TYR A 527 -23.22 -10.43 25.35
N ARG A 528 -22.57 -11.61 25.34
CA ARG A 528 -22.32 -12.44 26.51
C ARG A 528 -20.86 -12.34 26.90
N LEU A 529 -20.62 -12.10 28.18
CA LEU A 529 -19.27 -12.02 28.75
C LEU A 529 -19.06 -13.28 29.58
N GLU A 530 -18.22 -14.20 29.10
CA GLU A 530 -18.09 -15.52 29.71
C GLU A 530 -16.64 -15.89 29.99
N SER A 531 -16.36 -16.38 31.20
CA SER A 531 -15.06 -17.00 31.53
C SER A 531 -13.84 -16.11 31.23
N ASN A 532 -13.95 -14.79 31.37
CA ASN A 532 -12.82 -13.87 31.24
C ASN A 532 -12.09 -13.69 32.58
N GLU A 533 -10.81 -13.32 32.52
CA GLU A 533 -9.97 -13.02 33.67
C GLU A 533 -9.65 -11.52 33.68
N PHE A 534 -10.10 -10.82 34.71
CA PHE A 534 -9.87 -9.40 34.94
C PHE A 534 -8.94 -9.22 36.15
N SER A 535 -7.95 -8.35 36.01
CA SER A 535 -7.01 -7.97 37.08
C SER A 535 -6.47 -6.56 36.82
N ASN A 536 -7.34 -5.55 36.80
CA ASN A 536 -7.01 -4.18 36.41
C ASN A 536 -7.23 -3.20 37.57
N SER A 537 -6.39 -3.34 38.60
CA SER A 537 -6.51 -2.57 39.84
C SER A 537 -6.52 -1.04 39.62
N LEU A 538 -5.89 -0.56 38.55
CA LEU A 538 -5.79 0.86 38.22
C LEU A 538 -6.88 1.36 37.26
N SER A 539 -7.60 0.49 36.54
CA SER A 539 -8.74 0.89 35.70
C SER A 539 -9.92 1.37 36.53
N ALA A 540 -10.66 2.40 36.14
CA ALA A 540 -11.78 2.91 36.94
C ALA A 540 -12.84 1.84 37.25
N HIS A 541 -13.20 1.04 36.25
CA HIS A 541 -14.04 -0.15 36.41
C HIS A 541 -13.50 -1.34 35.60
N GLU A 542 -13.93 -2.56 35.91
CA GLU A 542 -13.68 -3.71 35.02
C GLU A 542 -14.69 -3.74 33.86
N LEU A 543 -15.95 -3.46 34.14
CA LEU A 543 -17.04 -3.42 33.17
C LEU A 543 -17.91 -2.17 33.34
N ASP A 544 -18.07 -1.41 32.26
CA ASP A 544 -19.07 -0.33 32.13
C ASP A 544 -20.18 -0.74 31.17
N VAL A 545 -21.42 -0.78 31.66
CA VAL A 545 -22.62 -1.12 30.89
C VAL A 545 -23.43 0.14 30.65
N ARG A 546 -23.35 0.67 29.43
CA ARG A 546 -24.10 1.85 28.99
C ARG A 546 -25.50 1.44 28.53
N SER A 547 -26.36 1.16 29.51
CA SER A 547 -27.78 0.81 29.34
C SER A 547 -28.67 1.86 30.01
N ASP A 548 -29.92 1.94 29.57
CA ASP A 548 -31.00 2.66 30.26
C ASP A 548 -31.68 1.80 31.36
N GLY A 549 -31.19 0.57 31.59
CA GLY A 549 -31.77 -0.39 32.53
C GLY A 549 -32.78 -1.35 31.91
N SER A 550 -33.13 -1.18 30.63
CA SER A 550 -34.15 -2.00 29.96
C SER A 550 -33.71 -3.44 29.66
N TRP A 551 -32.40 -3.72 29.76
CA TRP A 551 -31.83 -5.01 29.42
C TRP A 551 -30.74 -5.46 30.39
N LYS A 552 -30.41 -6.76 30.33
CA LYS A 552 -29.46 -7.41 31.23
C LYS A 552 -28.31 -8.04 30.49
N VAL A 553 -27.07 -7.77 30.91
CA VAL A 553 -25.87 -8.44 30.45
C VAL A 553 -25.78 -9.81 31.09
N GLN A 554 -25.46 -10.83 30.30
CA GLN A 554 -25.04 -12.14 30.80
C GLN A 554 -23.53 -12.12 31.04
N ALA A 555 -23.13 -12.14 32.31
CA ALA A 555 -21.72 -12.01 32.71
C ALA A 555 -21.29 -13.19 33.61
N THR A 556 -21.33 -14.41 33.08
CA THR A 556 -21.15 -15.66 33.86
C THR A 556 -19.71 -16.18 33.82
N GLY A 557 -19.24 -16.77 34.92
CA GLY A 557 -17.94 -17.44 34.97
C GLY A 557 -16.71 -16.53 34.90
N ASN A 558 -16.88 -15.19 34.88
CA ASN A 558 -15.76 -14.24 34.88
C ASN A 558 -15.10 -14.15 36.26
N ASN A 559 -13.78 -14.01 36.28
CA ASN A 559 -13.00 -13.63 37.46
C ASN A 559 -12.76 -12.12 37.42
N TRP A 560 -13.33 -11.36 38.34
CA TRP A 560 -13.33 -9.88 38.30
C TRP A 560 -12.09 -9.23 38.93
N GLY A 561 -11.19 -10.01 39.56
CA GLY A 561 -9.96 -9.47 40.16
C GLY A 561 -10.17 -8.53 41.37
N THR A 562 -11.41 -8.28 41.76
CA THR A 562 -11.80 -7.43 42.90
C THR A 562 -13.08 -7.93 43.54
N ASP A 563 -13.18 -7.75 44.85
CA ASP A 563 -14.40 -8.04 45.63
C ASP A 563 -15.30 -6.80 45.78
N ASP A 564 -14.81 -5.61 45.39
CA ASP A 564 -15.61 -4.39 45.37
C ASP A 564 -16.48 -4.36 44.12
N VAL A 565 -17.78 -4.62 44.31
CA VAL A 565 -18.79 -4.60 43.24
C VAL A 565 -18.82 -3.25 42.51
N LYS A 566 -18.56 -2.13 43.18
CA LYS A 566 -18.53 -0.80 42.52
C LYS A 566 -17.30 -0.61 41.65
N LYS A 567 -16.18 -1.26 42.00
CA LYS A 567 -14.99 -1.32 41.16
C LYS A 567 -15.19 -2.29 40.00
N ALA A 568 -15.80 -3.43 40.24
CA ALA A 568 -16.07 -4.40 39.17
C ALA A 568 -17.04 -3.81 38.12
N PHE A 569 -18.07 -3.09 38.55
CA PHE A 569 -19.17 -2.69 37.68
C PHE A 569 -19.58 -1.24 37.80
N LYS A 570 -19.77 -0.62 36.64
CA LYS A 570 -20.60 0.57 36.46
C LYS A 570 -21.78 0.18 35.57
N ALA A 571 -22.96 0.02 36.17
CA ALA A 571 -24.17 -0.36 35.44
C ALA A 571 -25.42 0.12 36.20
N PRO A 572 -26.55 0.35 35.51
CA PRO A 572 -27.84 0.55 36.17
C PRO A 572 -28.22 -0.65 37.05
N GLU A 573 -28.99 -0.41 38.11
CA GLU A 573 -29.43 -1.46 39.01
C GLU A 573 -30.24 -2.54 38.25
N GLY A 574 -29.85 -3.81 38.44
CA GLY A 574 -30.53 -4.95 37.82
C GLY A 574 -30.10 -5.26 36.38
N SER A 575 -29.21 -4.48 35.76
CA SER A 575 -28.70 -4.68 34.40
C SER A 575 -27.64 -5.78 34.27
N ILE A 576 -27.20 -6.40 35.35
CA ILE A 576 -26.20 -7.48 35.31
C ILE A 576 -26.84 -8.75 35.87
N LEU A 577 -26.90 -9.79 35.05
CA LEU A 577 -27.31 -11.13 35.49
C LEU A 577 -26.07 -11.89 35.97
N MET A 578 -25.86 -11.88 37.28
CA MET A 578 -24.78 -12.66 37.90
C MET A 578 -25.30 -14.03 38.32
N SER A 579 -24.57 -15.09 37.98
CA SER A 579 -24.61 -16.34 38.76
C SER A 579 -23.91 -16.09 40.11
N PRO A 580 -24.22 -16.81 41.20
CA PRO A 580 -23.59 -16.57 42.51
C PRO A 580 -22.06 -16.60 42.39
N VAL A 581 -21.47 -15.40 42.42
CA VAL A 581 -20.05 -15.17 42.20
C VAL A 581 -19.28 -15.72 43.38
N LYS A 582 -18.20 -16.46 43.11
CA LYS A 582 -17.16 -16.69 44.11
C LYS A 582 -16.35 -15.40 44.26
N PHE A 583 -16.83 -14.49 45.08
CA PHE A 583 -15.99 -13.40 45.56
C PHE A 583 -14.88 -14.00 46.41
N ALA A 584 -13.65 -13.54 46.23
CA ALA A 584 -12.62 -13.82 47.21
C ALA A 584 -13.05 -13.10 48.51
N SER A 585 -12.62 -13.61 49.66
CA SER A 585 -12.95 -12.96 50.93
C SER A 585 -11.75 -12.14 51.36
N LEU A 586 -11.90 -10.83 51.47
CA LEU A 586 -10.86 -9.96 52.03
C LEU A 586 -11.43 -8.92 53.02
N PRO A 587 -10.69 -8.61 54.09
CA PRO A 587 -11.04 -7.57 55.03
C PRO A 587 -10.58 -6.18 54.56
N GLY A 588 -11.56 -5.31 54.32
CA GLY A 588 -11.62 -3.90 54.74
C GLY A 588 -10.56 -2.91 54.23
N ALA A 589 -10.94 -2.09 53.25
CA ALA A 589 -10.36 -0.76 53.03
C ALA A 589 -11.42 0.26 52.56
N PRO A 590 -11.25 1.57 52.84
CA PRO A 590 -12.29 2.58 52.64
C PRO A 590 -12.25 3.26 51.26
N ALA A 591 -13.40 3.83 50.89
CA ALA A 591 -13.79 4.30 49.56
C ALA A 591 -13.02 5.53 49.01
N PRO A 592 -12.84 5.64 47.68
CA PRO A 592 -12.42 6.88 47.01
C PRO A 592 -13.59 7.68 46.41
N ILE A 593 -13.29 8.95 46.13
CA ILE A 593 -14.19 10.06 45.79
C ILE A 593 -14.37 10.16 44.26
N ILE A 594 -15.61 10.47 43.82
CA ILE A 594 -16.06 10.59 42.41
C ILE A 594 -16.02 12.06 41.96
N PRO A 595 -15.57 12.40 40.74
CA PRO A 595 -15.95 13.64 40.06
C PRO A 595 -17.09 13.42 39.04
N GLU A 596 -17.98 14.41 38.96
CA GLU A 596 -19.17 14.44 38.10
C GLU A 596 -18.90 14.88 36.66
N ASN A 597 -19.66 14.25 35.75
CA ASN A 597 -20.26 14.72 34.49
C ASN A 597 -19.40 15.33 33.37
N SER A 598 -19.44 14.66 32.22
CA SER A 598 -19.56 15.34 30.93
C SER A 598 -20.44 14.52 29.97
N ASP A 599 -21.65 15.04 29.71
CA ASP A 599 -22.51 14.63 28.60
C ASP A 599 -21.84 15.03 27.27
N ASN A 600 -21.64 14.06 26.38
CA ASN A 600 -21.43 14.29 24.95
C ASN A 600 -21.77 13.01 24.17
N SER A 601 -23.06 12.80 23.94
CA SER A 601 -23.58 11.73 23.07
C SER A 601 -24.38 12.34 21.93
N GLN A 602 -23.69 12.81 20.88
CA GLN A 602 -24.27 13.05 19.55
C GLN A 602 -23.17 13.43 18.54
N CYS A 603 -22.63 12.44 17.82
CA CYS A 603 -21.99 12.51 16.48
C CYS A 603 -21.28 11.17 16.20
N ALA A 604 -22.03 10.08 15.95
CA ALA A 604 -21.46 8.72 15.85
C ALA A 604 -21.25 8.20 14.41
N HIS A 605 -21.64 8.94 13.37
CA HIS A 605 -21.40 8.51 11.99
C HIS A 605 -20.72 9.64 11.21
N LEU A 606 -19.54 9.35 10.66
CA LEU A 606 -18.79 10.15 9.67
C LEU A 606 -17.92 11.32 10.15
N ASN A 607 -16.97 11.09 11.05
CA ASN A 607 -15.79 11.98 11.21
C ASN A 607 -14.51 11.16 11.44
N PHE A 608 -13.96 10.56 10.39
CA PHE A 608 -12.64 9.91 10.41
C PHE A 608 -11.54 10.95 10.19
N CYS A 609 -11.34 11.81 11.19
CA CYS A 609 -10.17 12.67 11.26
C CYS A 609 -9.35 12.22 12.47
N SER A 610 -8.12 11.73 12.25
CA SER A 610 -7.13 11.71 13.32
C SER A 610 -7.00 13.13 13.88
N ARG A 611 -6.50 13.30 15.11
CA ARG A 611 -6.30 14.63 15.74
C ARG A 611 -5.39 15.58 14.93
N VAL A 612 -4.80 15.09 13.84
CA VAL A 612 -3.97 15.80 12.87
C VAL A 612 -4.77 16.45 11.74
N GLY A 613 -6.11 16.27 11.68
CA GLY A 613 -7.00 16.89 10.68
C GLY A 613 -8.28 17.49 11.27
N LYS A 614 -8.81 18.56 10.65
CA LYS A 614 -10.13 19.14 10.96
C LYS A 614 -11.17 18.59 9.98
N CYS A 615 -12.24 18.01 10.51
CA CYS A 615 -13.43 17.68 9.75
C CYS A 615 -14.41 18.88 9.79
N GLU A 616 -14.67 19.53 8.67
CA GLU A 616 -15.74 20.55 8.54
C GLU A 616 -16.98 19.92 7.90
N GLY A 617 -18.03 19.73 8.70
CA GLY A 617 -19.32 19.22 8.24
C GLY A 617 -20.21 20.35 7.71
N ALA A 618 -20.47 20.37 6.41
CA ALA A 618 -21.57 21.14 5.83
C ALA A 618 -22.79 20.22 5.66
N SER A 619 -23.91 20.57 6.30
CA SER A 619 -25.19 19.89 6.11
C SER A 619 -25.75 20.16 4.72
N ILE A 620 -25.60 19.23 3.77
CA ILE A 620 -26.32 19.28 2.49
C ILE A 620 -26.83 17.90 2.10
N SER A 621 -28.14 17.81 1.94
CA SER A 621 -28.87 16.66 1.40
C SER A 621 -28.61 16.49 -0.09
N ARG A 622 -27.59 15.72 -0.46
CA ARG A 622 -27.50 14.82 -1.63
C ARG A 622 -26.07 14.31 -1.80
N VAL A 623 -25.97 13.02 -2.13
CA VAL A 623 -24.75 12.22 -2.24
C VAL A 623 -23.72 12.84 -3.19
N SER A 624 -22.57 13.24 -2.64
CA SER A 624 -21.29 13.35 -3.34
C SER A 624 -20.13 13.22 -2.33
N ASN A 625 -19.12 12.43 -2.71
CA ASN A 625 -17.90 12.10 -1.95
C ASN A 625 -17.29 13.28 -1.19
N SER A 626 -16.91 13.05 0.07
CA SER A 626 -16.12 13.96 0.89
C SER A 626 -14.62 13.68 0.73
N HIS A 627 -13.85 14.74 0.46
CA HIS A 627 -12.38 14.74 0.54
C HIS A 627 -11.94 15.54 1.78
N CYS A 628 -10.92 15.06 2.48
CA CYS A 628 -10.24 15.82 3.52
C CYS A 628 -9.24 16.80 2.89
N TYR A 629 -9.38 18.11 3.18
CA TYR A 629 -8.45 19.13 2.72
C TYR A 629 -7.51 19.59 3.83
N ARG A 630 -6.29 19.98 3.44
CA ARG A 630 -5.29 20.62 4.31
C ARG A 630 -5.60 22.12 4.38
N ALA A 631 -5.69 22.70 5.58
CA ALA A 631 -5.84 24.14 5.74
C ALA A 631 -4.59 24.89 5.22
N LEU A 632 -4.80 25.84 4.31
CA LEU A 632 -3.78 26.81 3.90
C LEU A 632 -3.66 27.95 4.95
N PRO A 633 -2.54 28.67 5.02
CA PRO A 633 -2.36 29.77 5.96
C PRO A 633 -3.29 30.95 5.64
N PRO A 634 -3.68 31.76 6.65
CA PRO A 634 -4.58 32.89 6.42
C PRO A 634 -3.88 33.97 5.59
N GLY A 635 -4.42 34.28 4.41
CA GLY A 635 -3.96 35.44 3.62
C GLY A 635 -4.06 35.38 2.10
N VAL A 636 -4.70 34.39 1.48
CA VAL A 636 -4.87 34.34 0.02
C VAL A 636 -6.35 34.27 -0.32
N CYS A 637 -6.88 35.35 -0.93
CA CYS A 637 -8.19 35.35 -1.56
C CYS A 637 -8.06 34.85 -3.00
N LEU A 638 -8.86 33.85 -3.37
CA LEU A 638 -9.29 33.57 -4.73
C LEU A 638 -10.82 33.64 -4.77
#